data_AF-A0A317GX77-F1
#
_entry.id   AF-A0A317GX77-F1
#
_cell.length_a   1.000
_cell.length_b   1.000
_cell.length_c   1.000
_cell.angle_alpha   90.00
_cell.angle_beta   90.00
_cell.angle_gamma   90.00
#
_symmetry.space_group_name_H-M   'P 1'
#
loop_
_entity.id
_entity.type
_entity.pdbx_description
1 polymer ?
#
loop_
_entity_poly.entity_id
_entity_poly.type
_entity_poly.pdbx_seq_one_letter_code
_entity_poly.pdbx_strand_id
1 'polypeptide(L)'
;MKLLALFCASILLLASASFAQAPPPIPPIADTNRIQTYSITSSTSQIALTFPVFGDCTDLSVSINGTLYPSPSPLWNCASQSGTALNLLPLPITDMVVNFTPALTSGSVIIAGAWHPRNLTVPTAPGINRREYEAAVSELIAAQRELYASNNGTSASVVDAAKRRFRTFQEFGAVGDGVTDDTVAVQAAVSSGQPLACNGTFKITSLITVTNLSVFIQGGGNGLCNLLLSTSQSMFYFTETANLFNQPIVTLKDLKVQVGAVITNVTGPAKTAAFYITFPAGSNGLTSTSVDIENVQIQGTQAGNYILNGIYLNDCTQVKIHRLAYEGNRSAFTPSTRALVYDGTNSPTTMVASNVYSDFTGIGIYAPQVTSNGWQGISIYDSDCVFCDIAIKLIGAQDGKSDWALVTGSEGAFQTYGVDIRDVTHVNVFSNYHFMTPIPISGGSPAAFPICYQYIWDMAIPSNGGGTSISNNTCDGIQVVTATARYGINLQGTSGTNINTVINHNTLSNLDFGISLQPNTAGAQINKQSIKAVTTEIQDSATAGANTRVSPLAVVDGTTAATGLVGEVQRATVLVGSAVSLTTGVAKDVTALPLTAGHWTCYGMVATNPGGTTTISVVKAGISTNANSINDVPPTSVAQIQGSLATGQPTTLPLNTMTIDTTTSPTLHLVALSAFAVSTQAAYGFIECQRTE
;
A
#
# COMPACT_ATOMS: atom_id res chain seq x y z
N MET A 1 65.28 23.38 -91.02
CA MET A 1 63.81 23.40 -90.88
C MET A 1 63.13 22.03 -90.75
N LYS A 2 63.65 20.89 -91.26
CA LYS A 2 63.10 19.56 -90.90
C LYS A 2 63.64 18.97 -89.58
N LEU A 3 64.74 19.52 -89.04
CA LEU A 3 65.29 19.15 -87.72
C LEU A 3 64.29 19.44 -86.56
N LEU A 4 63.39 20.41 -86.73
CA LEU A 4 62.33 20.71 -85.76
C LEU A 4 61.20 19.66 -85.78
N ALA A 5 60.96 19.03 -86.94
CA ALA A 5 60.00 17.93 -87.07
C ALA A 5 60.52 16.63 -86.43
N LEU A 6 61.84 16.41 -86.43
CA LEU A 6 62.44 15.28 -85.73
C LEU A 6 62.39 15.46 -84.20
N PHE A 7 62.56 16.68 -83.70
CA PHE A 7 62.50 16.93 -82.25
C PHE A 7 61.07 16.84 -81.67
N CYS A 8 60.04 17.21 -82.43
CA CYS A 8 58.64 17.01 -82.02
C CYS A 8 58.21 15.52 -82.04
N ALA A 9 58.75 14.71 -82.97
CA ALA A 9 58.46 13.28 -83.00
C ALA A 9 59.13 12.52 -81.83
N SER A 10 60.30 12.97 -81.37
CA SER A 10 61.01 12.37 -80.23
C SER A 10 60.34 12.67 -78.88
N ILE A 11 59.66 13.81 -78.73
CA ILE A 11 58.97 14.17 -77.48
C ILE A 11 57.62 13.44 -77.36
N LEU A 12 56.98 13.07 -78.48
CA LEU A 12 55.73 12.31 -78.45
C LEU A 12 55.93 10.81 -78.17
N LEU A 13 57.13 10.26 -78.37
CA LEU A 13 57.50 8.87 -78.05
C LEU A 13 58.05 8.68 -76.63
N LEU A 14 58.28 9.76 -75.88
CA LEU A 14 58.61 9.72 -74.45
C LEU A 14 57.39 9.94 -73.55
N ALA A 15 56.21 10.14 -74.14
CA ALA A 15 54.92 10.16 -73.45
C ALA A 15 54.19 8.81 -73.55
N SER A 16 54.93 7.69 -73.48
CA SER A 16 54.31 6.41 -73.15
C SER A 16 53.65 6.62 -71.79
N ALA A 17 52.31 6.59 -71.80
CA ALA A 17 51.52 6.61 -70.60
C ALA A 17 52.15 5.64 -69.61
N SER A 18 52.61 6.16 -68.47
CA SER A 18 52.59 5.38 -67.25
C SER A 18 51.13 5.02 -67.03
N PHE A 19 50.66 3.98 -67.73
CA PHE A 19 49.55 3.19 -67.26
C PHE A 19 49.96 2.86 -65.84
N ALA A 20 49.31 3.51 -64.88
CA ALA A 20 49.43 3.18 -63.49
C ALA A 20 49.28 1.66 -63.45
N GLN A 21 50.42 0.97 -63.29
CA GLN A 21 50.45 -0.48 -63.22
C GLN A 21 49.45 -0.78 -62.11
N ALA A 22 48.32 -1.40 -62.49
CA ALA A 22 47.25 -1.67 -61.55
C ALA A 22 47.94 -2.29 -60.34
N PRO A 23 47.88 -1.63 -59.16
CA PRO A 23 48.65 -2.06 -58.02
C PRO A 23 48.39 -3.56 -57.86
N PRO A 24 49.46 -4.37 -57.73
CA PRO A 24 49.34 -5.82 -57.74
C PRO A 24 48.18 -6.21 -56.83
N PRO A 25 47.26 -7.10 -57.30
CA PRO A 25 46.07 -7.46 -56.54
C PRO A 25 46.48 -7.73 -55.11
N ILE A 26 45.86 -7.01 -54.17
CA ILE A 26 46.17 -7.15 -52.75
C ILE A 26 45.93 -8.62 -52.43
N PRO A 27 46.95 -9.37 -51.97
CA PRO A 27 46.76 -10.76 -51.59
C PRO A 27 45.67 -10.78 -50.51
N PRO A 28 44.61 -11.59 -50.67
CA PRO A 28 43.60 -11.70 -49.64
C PRO A 28 44.30 -12.11 -48.34
N ILE A 29 44.14 -11.30 -47.30
CA ILE A 29 44.56 -11.69 -45.96
C ILE A 29 43.70 -12.90 -45.63
N ALA A 30 44.34 -14.05 -45.41
CA ALA A 30 43.63 -15.27 -45.10
C ALA A 30 42.85 -15.07 -43.80
N ASP A 31 41.52 -15.11 -43.89
CA ASP A 31 40.57 -15.12 -42.78
C ASP A 31 40.61 -16.52 -42.12
N THR A 32 41.77 -16.88 -41.58
CA THR A 32 42.00 -18.15 -40.89
C THR A 32 41.75 -17.99 -39.40
N ASN A 33 40.96 -18.91 -38.84
CA ASN A 33 40.69 -18.98 -37.41
C ASN A 33 42.00 -19.07 -36.61
N ARG A 34 42.20 -18.14 -35.67
CA ARG A 34 43.40 -18.07 -34.81
C ARG A 34 43.29 -18.90 -33.54
N ILE A 35 42.29 -19.79 -33.47
CA ILE A 35 42.10 -20.72 -32.36
C ILE A 35 42.33 -22.14 -32.87
N GLN A 36 43.24 -22.85 -32.20
CA GLN A 36 43.45 -24.28 -32.40
C GLN A 36 43.21 -25.04 -31.11
N THR A 37 42.46 -26.14 -31.21
CA THR A 37 42.21 -27.05 -30.10
C THR A 37 42.86 -28.39 -30.39
N TYR A 38 43.65 -28.88 -29.44
CA TYR A 38 44.35 -30.17 -29.50
C TYR A 38 43.86 -31.07 -28.36
N SER A 39 43.60 -32.34 -28.68
CA SER A 39 43.42 -33.40 -27.68
C SER A 39 44.71 -34.18 -27.57
N ILE A 40 45.39 -34.07 -26.43
CA ILE A 40 46.68 -34.71 -26.16
C ILE A 40 46.40 -36.12 -25.64
N THR A 41 46.79 -37.13 -26.43
CA THR A 41 46.64 -38.56 -26.10
C THR A 41 47.99 -39.27 -25.91
N SER A 42 49.09 -38.58 -26.21
CA SER A 42 50.48 -39.04 -26.03
C SER A 42 51.35 -37.87 -25.58
N SER A 43 52.54 -38.14 -25.04
CA SER A 43 53.49 -37.11 -24.62
C SER A 43 53.84 -36.14 -25.75
N THR A 44 53.34 -34.90 -25.68
CA THR A 44 53.56 -33.84 -26.67
C THR A 44 54.36 -32.71 -26.04
N SER A 45 55.57 -32.47 -26.53
CA SER A 45 56.45 -31.38 -26.09
C SER A 45 56.30 -30.11 -26.93
N GLN A 46 55.66 -30.19 -28.10
CA GLN A 46 55.60 -29.09 -29.06
C GLN A 46 54.36 -29.18 -29.95
N ILE A 47 53.76 -28.03 -30.25
CA ILE A 47 52.61 -27.88 -31.15
C ILE A 47 52.91 -26.77 -32.17
N ALA A 48 52.83 -27.08 -33.46
CA ALA A 48 52.98 -26.09 -34.53
C ALA A 48 51.67 -25.34 -34.78
N LEU A 49 51.74 -24.03 -34.92
CA LEU A 49 50.57 -23.19 -35.18
C LEU A 49 50.26 -23.17 -36.68
N THR A 50 48.99 -23.34 -37.06
CA THR A 50 48.55 -23.23 -38.47
C THR A 50 48.06 -21.83 -38.82
N PHE A 51 48.17 -20.87 -37.90
CA PHE A 51 47.79 -19.48 -38.12
C PHE A 51 48.99 -18.55 -37.92
N PRO A 52 49.07 -17.45 -38.69
CA PRO A 52 50.14 -16.46 -38.57
C PRO A 52 50.12 -15.73 -37.22
N VAL A 53 51.29 -15.49 -36.64
CA VAL A 53 51.48 -14.69 -35.40
C VAL A 53 52.22 -13.40 -35.73
N PHE A 54 51.69 -12.25 -35.30
CA PHE A 54 52.16 -10.93 -35.75
C PHE A 54 53.22 -10.27 -34.86
N GLY A 55 53.75 -10.98 -33.86
CA GLY A 55 54.82 -10.48 -32.99
C GLY A 55 55.59 -11.61 -32.33
N ASP A 56 55.44 -11.80 -31.03
CA ASP A 56 56.16 -12.79 -30.23
C ASP A 56 55.19 -13.63 -29.38
N CYS A 57 55.71 -14.38 -28.40
CA CYS A 57 54.91 -15.25 -27.54
C CYS A 57 53.86 -14.51 -26.69
N THR A 58 53.93 -13.18 -26.51
CA THR A 58 52.89 -12.43 -25.81
C THR A 58 51.61 -12.32 -26.62
N ASP A 59 51.69 -12.59 -27.93
CA ASP A 59 50.53 -12.61 -28.83
C ASP A 59 49.84 -13.98 -28.84
N LEU A 60 50.10 -14.84 -27.85
CA LEU A 60 49.45 -16.14 -27.70
C LEU A 60 48.86 -16.28 -26.31
N SER A 61 47.70 -16.92 -26.25
CA SER A 61 47.06 -17.37 -25.03
C SER A 61 46.89 -18.89 -25.09
N VAL A 62 47.36 -19.59 -24.06
CA VAL A 62 47.35 -21.06 -24.01
C VAL A 62 46.53 -21.51 -22.81
N SER A 63 45.48 -22.29 -23.06
CA SER A 63 44.68 -22.95 -22.03
C SER A 63 44.97 -24.45 -22.02
N ILE A 64 45.29 -25.01 -20.85
CA ILE A 64 45.54 -26.44 -20.67
C ILE A 64 44.49 -26.97 -19.69
N ASN A 65 43.70 -27.94 -20.13
CA ASN A 65 42.57 -28.51 -19.39
C ASN A 65 41.57 -27.46 -18.88
N GLY A 66 41.35 -26.40 -19.67
CA GLY A 66 40.45 -25.30 -19.33
C GLY A 66 41.06 -24.18 -18.47
N THR A 67 42.27 -24.36 -17.94
CA THR A 67 42.99 -23.33 -17.19
C THR A 67 43.86 -22.49 -18.13
N LEU A 68 43.65 -21.17 -18.15
CA LEU A 68 44.45 -20.22 -18.93
C LEU A 68 45.83 -19.99 -18.29
N TYR A 69 46.90 -20.08 -19.09
CA TYR A 69 48.27 -19.79 -18.69
C TYR A 69 48.82 -18.63 -19.53
N PRO A 70 48.91 -17.40 -18.98
CA PRO A 70 49.39 -16.23 -19.72
C PRO A 70 50.89 -16.34 -20.04
N SER A 71 51.32 -15.66 -21.10
CA SER A 71 52.73 -15.52 -21.47
C SER A 71 53.40 -14.41 -20.64
N PRO A 72 54.62 -14.60 -20.11
CA PRO A 72 55.39 -15.83 -20.08
C PRO A 72 54.87 -16.80 -19.01
N SER A 73 54.89 -18.10 -19.31
CA SER A 73 54.51 -19.17 -18.36
C SER A 73 55.70 -20.13 -18.17
N PRO A 74 55.90 -20.71 -16.97
CA PRO A 74 56.88 -21.79 -16.82
C PRO A 74 56.47 -23.07 -17.55
N LEU A 75 55.17 -23.24 -17.85
CA LEU A 75 54.65 -24.45 -18.48
C LEU A 75 54.78 -24.47 -20.00
N TRP A 76 54.91 -23.30 -20.63
CA TRP A 76 55.01 -23.20 -22.07
C TRP A 76 55.82 -21.98 -22.52
N ASN A 77 56.51 -22.12 -23.65
CA ASN A 77 57.12 -21.00 -24.38
C ASN A 77 56.79 -21.13 -25.87
N CYS A 78 57.20 -20.16 -26.68
CA CYS A 78 57.10 -20.28 -28.12
C CYS A 78 58.47 -20.09 -28.78
N ALA A 79 58.66 -20.73 -29.93
CA ALA A 79 59.86 -20.64 -30.75
C ALA A 79 59.47 -20.69 -32.22
N SER A 80 60.46 -20.56 -33.10
CA SER A 80 60.30 -20.84 -34.52
C SER A 80 60.60 -22.32 -34.79
N GLN A 81 59.82 -22.94 -35.67
CA GLN A 81 60.05 -24.29 -36.16
C GLN A 81 61.35 -24.39 -36.95
N SER A 82 61.79 -23.30 -37.61
CA SER A 82 63.07 -23.25 -38.31
C SER A 82 64.28 -23.05 -37.38
N GLY A 83 64.05 -22.77 -36.09
CA GLY A 83 65.10 -22.45 -35.11
C GLY A 83 65.63 -21.03 -35.21
N THR A 84 65.12 -20.21 -36.13
CA THR A 84 65.46 -18.79 -36.25
C THR A 84 64.88 -18.01 -35.07
N ALA A 85 65.63 -17.06 -34.50
CA ALA A 85 65.09 -16.22 -33.42
C ALA A 85 63.85 -15.46 -33.90
N LEU A 86 62.78 -15.44 -33.07
CA LEU A 86 61.47 -14.89 -33.47
C LEU A 86 61.53 -13.44 -33.98
N ASN A 87 62.44 -12.63 -33.41
CA ASN A 87 62.64 -11.23 -33.81
C ASN A 87 63.37 -11.04 -35.15
N LEU A 88 63.89 -12.12 -35.76
CA LEU A 88 64.56 -12.09 -37.06
C LEU A 88 63.67 -12.61 -38.19
N LEU A 89 62.51 -13.20 -37.87
CA LEU A 89 61.58 -13.72 -38.86
C LEU A 89 60.71 -12.60 -39.44
N PRO A 90 60.38 -12.66 -40.75
CA PRO A 90 59.47 -11.70 -41.35
C PRO A 90 58.07 -11.86 -40.72
N LEU A 91 57.45 -10.75 -40.35
CA LEU A 91 56.07 -10.74 -39.88
C LEU A 91 55.10 -10.85 -41.08
N PRO A 92 53.99 -11.59 -40.94
CA PRO A 92 53.66 -12.45 -39.80
C PRO A 92 54.51 -13.73 -39.74
N ILE A 93 54.83 -14.18 -38.52
CA ILE A 93 55.53 -15.44 -38.26
C ILE A 93 54.59 -16.60 -38.58
N THR A 94 54.94 -17.39 -39.60
CA THR A 94 54.13 -18.53 -40.09
C THR A 94 54.66 -19.88 -39.65
N ASP A 95 55.83 -19.93 -39.03
CA ASP A 95 56.49 -21.15 -38.55
C ASP A 95 56.55 -21.21 -37.02
N MET A 96 55.63 -20.54 -36.31
CA MET A 96 55.63 -20.51 -34.85
C MET A 96 55.19 -21.84 -34.24
N VAL A 97 55.87 -22.25 -33.17
CA VAL A 97 55.62 -23.47 -32.40
C VAL A 97 55.53 -23.13 -30.91
N VAL A 98 54.59 -23.76 -30.20
CA VAL A 98 54.46 -23.67 -28.74
C VAL A 98 55.09 -24.92 -28.12
N ASN A 99 56.11 -24.74 -27.27
CA ASN A 99 56.77 -25.82 -26.56
C ASN A 99 56.27 -25.91 -25.12
N PHE A 100 56.06 -27.11 -24.62
CA PHE A 100 55.58 -27.40 -23.26
C PHE A 100 56.68 -28.00 -22.40
N THR A 101 56.89 -27.45 -21.20
CA THR A 101 57.87 -27.93 -20.22
C THR A 101 57.23 -28.06 -18.84
N PRO A 102 57.02 -29.27 -18.29
CA PRO A 102 57.26 -30.58 -18.92
C PRO A 102 56.30 -30.86 -20.09
N ALA A 103 56.63 -31.86 -20.92
CA ALA A 103 55.76 -32.31 -22.00
C ALA A 103 54.38 -32.76 -21.45
N LEU A 104 53.31 -32.41 -22.16
CA LEU A 104 51.95 -32.77 -21.75
C LEU A 104 51.67 -34.22 -22.13
N THR A 105 51.28 -35.06 -21.17
CA THR A 105 51.02 -36.49 -21.38
C THR A 105 49.55 -36.82 -21.67
N SER A 106 48.62 -35.94 -21.27
CA SER A 106 47.19 -36.05 -21.55
C SER A 106 46.49 -34.69 -21.37
N GLY A 107 45.29 -34.54 -21.95
CA GLY A 107 44.42 -33.38 -21.71
C GLY A 107 43.98 -32.64 -22.97
N SER A 108 43.32 -31.50 -22.80
CA SER A 108 42.99 -30.58 -23.89
C SER A 108 43.87 -29.34 -23.85
N VAL A 109 44.36 -28.91 -25.00
CA VAL A 109 45.12 -27.67 -25.15
C VAL A 109 44.39 -26.78 -26.16
N ILE A 110 44.14 -25.54 -25.78
CA ILE A 110 43.60 -24.51 -26.67
C ILE A 110 44.66 -23.42 -26.79
N ILE A 111 45.11 -23.16 -28.01
CA ILE A 111 46.03 -22.05 -28.32
C ILE A 111 45.26 -21.03 -29.14
N ALA A 112 45.16 -19.81 -28.64
CA ALA A 112 44.51 -18.69 -29.30
C ALA A 112 45.48 -17.53 -29.48
N GLY A 113 45.64 -17.06 -30.73
CA GLY A 113 46.43 -15.87 -31.04
C GLY A 113 45.77 -14.57 -30.56
N ALA A 114 46.57 -13.53 -30.35
CA ALA A 114 46.10 -12.21 -29.95
C ALA A 114 45.33 -11.52 -31.08
N TRP A 115 44.38 -10.70 -30.65
CA TRP A 115 43.41 -10.06 -31.52
C TRP A 115 44.05 -9.04 -32.46
N HIS A 116 44.96 -8.21 -31.95
CA HIS A 116 45.63 -7.16 -32.73
C HIS A 116 47.05 -7.56 -33.17
N PRO A 117 47.43 -7.36 -34.45
CA PRO A 117 48.83 -7.17 -34.81
C PRO A 117 49.37 -5.98 -34.02
N ARG A 118 50.58 -6.08 -33.46
CA ARG A 118 51.29 -4.92 -32.88
C ARG A 118 51.69 -3.93 -33.98
N ASN A 119 50.71 -3.23 -34.55
CA ASN A 119 50.97 -2.14 -35.48
C ASN A 119 51.16 -0.85 -34.68
N LEU A 120 52.31 -0.74 -34.00
CA LEU A 120 52.62 0.34 -33.05
C LEU A 120 52.81 1.72 -33.70
N THR A 121 52.69 1.84 -35.02
CA THR A 121 52.67 3.13 -35.71
C THR A 121 51.79 3.03 -36.95
N VAL A 122 50.53 3.43 -36.84
CA VAL A 122 49.77 3.88 -38.01
C VAL A 122 50.08 5.37 -38.16
N PRO A 123 50.82 5.82 -39.19
CA PRO A 123 51.11 7.23 -39.37
C PRO A 123 49.78 7.95 -39.61
N THR A 124 49.40 8.85 -38.71
CA THR A 124 48.23 9.71 -38.89
C THR A 124 48.56 10.79 -39.92
N ALA A 125 48.10 10.64 -41.17
CA ALA A 125 48.03 11.72 -42.16
C ALA A 125 46.96 11.45 -43.25
N PRO A 126 46.44 12.48 -43.94
CA PRO A 126 45.17 12.44 -44.67
C PRO A 126 45.20 11.54 -45.92
N GLY A 127 44.20 10.66 -46.03
CA GLY A 127 44.02 9.77 -47.17
C GLY A 127 44.31 8.30 -46.84
N ILE A 128 43.62 7.75 -45.84
CA ILE A 128 43.64 6.30 -45.52
C ILE A 128 43.53 5.54 -46.84
N ASN A 129 44.58 4.82 -47.20
CA ASN A 129 44.58 4.10 -48.46
C ASN A 129 43.57 2.93 -48.36
N ARG A 130 42.99 2.54 -49.49
CA ARG A 130 41.98 1.46 -49.54
C ARG A 130 42.45 0.17 -48.85
N ARG A 131 43.77 -0.09 -48.87
CA ARG A 131 44.40 -1.24 -48.22
C ARG A 131 44.30 -1.16 -46.69
N GLU A 132 44.54 0.00 -46.08
CA GLU A 132 44.43 0.21 -44.63
C GLU A 132 42.98 0.08 -44.16
N TYR A 133 42.03 0.60 -44.94
CA TYR A 133 40.61 0.43 -44.65
C TYR A 133 40.17 -1.04 -44.75
N GLU A 134 40.54 -1.74 -45.82
CA GLU A 134 40.21 -3.16 -46.00
C GLU A 134 40.87 -4.05 -44.93
N ALA A 135 42.09 -3.72 -44.50
CA ALA A 135 42.76 -4.40 -43.39
C ALA A 135 42.02 -4.18 -42.06
N ALA A 136 41.67 -2.93 -41.74
CA ALA A 136 40.96 -2.61 -40.50
C ALA A 136 39.54 -3.22 -40.45
N VAL A 137 38.81 -3.23 -41.57
CA VAL A 137 37.48 -3.86 -41.65
C VAL A 137 37.57 -5.37 -41.53
N SER A 138 38.55 -6.01 -42.18
CA SER A 138 38.76 -7.46 -42.08
C SER A 138 39.12 -7.87 -40.66
N GLU A 139 39.94 -7.07 -39.98
CA GLU A 139 40.28 -7.24 -38.57
C GLU A 139 39.04 -7.11 -37.67
N LEU A 140 38.16 -6.14 -37.93
CA LEU A 140 36.91 -5.97 -37.18
C LEU A 140 35.94 -7.15 -37.38
N ILE A 141 35.85 -7.70 -38.60
CA ILE A 141 35.00 -8.86 -38.89
C ILE A 141 35.55 -10.12 -38.22
N ALA A 142 36.86 -10.35 -38.29
CA ALA A 142 37.51 -11.44 -37.57
C ALA A 142 37.30 -11.32 -36.05
N ALA A 143 37.40 -10.10 -35.50
CA ALA A 143 37.08 -9.79 -34.12
C ALA A 143 35.69 -10.29 -33.70
N GLN A 144 34.67 -9.94 -34.49
CA GLN A 144 33.29 -10.26 -34.19
C GLN A 144 33.06 -11.77 -34.21
N ARG A 145 33.69 -12.49 -35.14
CA ARG A 145 33.59 -13.96 -35.21
C ARG A 145 34.29 -14.64 -34.03
N GLU A 146 35.47 -14.16 -33.65
CA GLU A 146 36.22 -14.69 -32.49
C GLU A 146 35.49 -14.39 -31.17
N LEU A 147 34.93 -13.19 -31.01
CA LEU A 147 34.11 -12.83 -29.84
C LEU A 147 32.83 -13.68 -29.77
N TYR A 148 32.20 -13.92 -30.92
CA TYR A 148 31.03 -14.81 -31.02
C TYR A 148 31.37 -16.25 -30.66
N ALA A 149 32.51 -16.78 -31.15
CA ALA A 149 32.98 -18.12 -30.81
C ALA A 149 33.38 -18.26 -29.33
N SER A 150 34.02 -17.23 -28.76
CA SER A 150 34.37 -17.16 -27.34
C SER A 150 33.12 -17.16 -26.44
N ASN A 151 32.13 -16.32 -26.77
CA ASN A 151 30.87 -16.24 -26.03
C ASN A 151 30.03 -17.54 -26.17
N ASN A 152 30.02 -18.16 -27.35
CA ASN A 152 29.30 -19.42 -27.55
C ASN A 152 30.03 -20.64 -26.96
N GLY A 153 31.36 -20.66 -26.98
CA GLY A 153 32.18 -21.73 -26.39
C GLY A 153 32.16 -21.71 -24.87
N THR A 154 32.15 -20.52 -24.25
CA THR A 154 31.95 -20.37 -22.80
C THR A 154 30.52 -20.65 -22.36
N SER A 155 29.52 -20.40 -23.21
CA SER A 155 28.13 -20.75 -22.91
C SER A 155 27.95 -22.26 -22.72
N ALA A 156 28.63 -23.12 -23.50
CA ALA A 156 28.57 -24.57 -23.27
C ALA A 156 29.22 -24.99 -21.94
N SER A 157 30.35 -24.38 -21.56
CA SER A 157 31.06 -24.66 -20.30
C SER A 157 30.35 -24.11 -19.06
N VAL A 158 29.71 -22.94 -19.16
CA VAL A 158 28.89 -22.36 -18.08
C VAL A 158 27.57 -23.11 -17.94
N VAL A 159 26.98 -23.60 -19.04
CA VAL A 159 25.78 -24.45 -19.00
C VAL A 159 26.14 -25.85 -18.46
N ASP A 160 27.32 -26.39 -18.74
CA ASP A 160 27.80 -27.64 -18.12
C ASP A 160 28.19 -27.47 -16.64
N ALA A 161 28.80 -26.34 -16.28
CA ALA A 161 29.06 -26.01 -14.88
C ALA A 161 27.76 -25.75 -14.10
N ALA A 162 26.75 -25.16 -14.73
CA ALA A 162 25.42 -24.98 -14.17
C ALA A 162 24.64 -26.30 -14.08
N LYS A 163 24.72 -27.16 -15.11
CA LYS A 163 24.20 -28.55 -15.05
C LYS A 163 24.90 -29.38 -13.98
N ARG A 164 26.19 -29.16 -13.72
CA ARG A 164 26.92 -29.84 -12.64
C ARG A 164 26.58 -29.31 -11.24
N ARG A 165 25.99 -28.12 -11.12
CA ARG A 165 25.63 -27.51 -9.82
C ARG A 165 24.31 -28.06 -9.26
N PHE A 166 23.41 -28.49 -10.13
CA PHE A 166 22.17 -29.12 -9.71
C PHE A 166 22.29 -30.63 -9.78
N ARG A 167 21.84 -31.31 -8.74
CA ARG A 167 21.59 -32.75 -8.76
C ARG A 167 20.11 -33.03 -8.86
N THR A 168 19.70 -34.11 -9.50
CA THR A 168 18.28 -34.49 -9.54
C THR A 168 17.94 -35.54 -8.50
N PHE A 169 16.69 -35.62 -8.06
CA PHE A 169 16.27 -36.73 -7.17
C PHE A 169 16.53 -38.10 -7.83
N GLN A 170 16.43 -38.18 -9.16
CA GLN A 170 16.72 -39.39 -9.92
C GLN A 170 18.19 -39.82 -9.85
N GLU A 171 19.14 -38.89 -9.75
CA GLU A 171 20.55 -39.22 -9.54
C GLU A 171 20.81 -39.87 -8.17
N PHE A 172 19.89 -39.70 -7.22
CA PHE A 172 19.88 -40.40 -5.93
C PHE A 172 18.98 -41.64 -5.91
N GLY A 173 18.48 -42.06 -7.07
CA GLY A 173 17.68 -43.28 -7.24
C GLY A 173 16.18 -43.11 -7.14
N ALA A 174 15.65 -41.88 -7.14
CA ALA A 174 14.21 -41.66 -7.24
C ALA A 174 13.71 -42.02 -8.65
N VAL A 175 12.49 -42.55 -8.75
CA VAL A 175 11.86 -42.87 -10.03
C VAL A 175 11.02 -41.69 -10.53
N GLY A 176 10.25 -41.03 -9.66
CA GLY A 176 9.46 -39.86 -10.04
C GLY A 176 8.23 -40.18 -10.89
N ASP A 177 7.67 -41.38 -10.77
CA ASP A 177 6.49 -41.86 -11.51
C ASP A 177 5.15 -41.69 -10.74
N GLY A 178 5.20 -41.19 -9.50
CA GLY A 178 4.07 -41.01 -8.61
C GLY A 178 3.53 -42.29 -7.98
N VAL A 179 4.15 -43.43 -8.27
CA VAL A 179 3.73 -44.76 -7.80
C VAL A 179 4.79 -45.35 -6.86
N THR A 180 6.03 -45.33 -7.31
CA THR A 180 7.21 -45.80 -6.58
C THR A 180 7.46 -44.91 -5.38
N ASP A 181 7.76 -45.52 -4.24
CA ASP A 181 8.11 -44.81 -3.02
C ASP A 181 9.52 -44.21 -3.14
N ASP A 182 9.57 -42.90 -3.35
CA ASP A 182 10.80 -42.13 -3.60
C ASP A 182 11.43 -41.58 -2.31
N THR A 183 10.87 -41.90 -1.15
CA THR A 183 11.22 -41.29 0.14
C THR A 183 12.71 -41.39 0.48
N VAL A 184 13.30 -42.57 0.31
CA VAL A 184 14.73 -42.80 0.64
C VAL A 184 15.64 -42.03 -0.30
N ALA A 185 15.32 -42.01 -1.59
CA ALA A 185 16.11 -41.30 -2.59
C ALA A 185 16.02 -39.78 -2.41
N VAL A 186 14.82 -39.25 -2.13
CA VAL A 186 14.62 -37.83 -1.82
C VAL A 186 15.33 -37.44 -0.52
N GLN A 187 15.27 -38.28 0.53
CA GLN A 187 16.01 -38.06 1.76
C GLN A 187 17.53 -38.02 1.48
N ALA A 188 18.06 -38.96 0.69
CA ALA A 188 19.47 -38.98 0.32
C ALA A 188 19.88 -37.73 -0.47
N ALA A 189 19.03 -37.30 -1.41
CA ALA A 189 19.27 -36.10 -2.20
C ALA A 189 19.36 -34.84 -1.33
N VAL A 190 18.39 -34.63 -0.45
CA VAL A 190 18.35 -33.45 0.44
C VAL A 190 19.47 -33.49 1.47
N SER A 191 19.84 -34.67 1.97
CA SER A 191 20.96 -34.83 2.91
C SER A 191 22.34 -34.57 2.26
N SER A 192 22.42 -34.49 0.94
CA SER A 192 23.69 -34.22 0.23
C SER A 192 24.17 -32.77 0.36
N GLY A 193 23.28 -31.84 0.73
CA GLY A 193 23.54 -30.40 0.78
C GLY A 193 23.84 -29.75 -0.58
N GLN A 194 23.70 -30.49 -1.68
CA GLN A 194 23.83 -29.94 -3.03
C GLN A 194 22.53 -29.24 -3.45
N PRO A 195 22.58 -28.23 -4.34
CA PRO A 195 21.39 -27.71 -4.99
C PRO A 195 20.65 -28.81 -5.77
N LEU A 196 19.34 -28.90 -5.61
CA LEU A 196 18.51 -29.96 -6.19
C LEU A 196 17.57 -29.39 -7.25
N ALA A 197 17.48 -30.09 -8.36
CA ALA A 197 16.48 -29.88 -9.40
C ALA A 197 15.52 -31.08 -9.43
N CYS A 198 14.23 -30.84 -9.63
CA CYS A 198 13.26 -31.93 -9.72
C CYS A 198 12.29 -31.77 -10.89
N ASN A 199 11.96 -32.91 -11.50
CA ASN A 199 10.97 -33.05 -12.56
C ASN A 199 10.42 -34.48 -12.47
N GLY A 200 9.11 -34.63 -12.35
CA GLY A 200 8.43 -35.88 -12.05
C GLY A 200 7.48 -35.77 -10.86
N THR A 201 6.75 -36.85 -10.59
CA THR A 201 5.91 -36.97 -9.39
C THR A 201 6.57 -37.92 -8.41
N PHE A 202 6.95 -37.43 -7.24
CA PHE A 202 7.69 -38.21 -6.24
C PHE A 202 6.78 -38.58 -5.09
N LYS A 203 6.50 -39.87 -4.91
CA LYS A 203 5.65 -40.34 -3.81
C LYS A 203 6.45 -40.43 -2.53
N ILE A 204 6.01 -39.72 -1.49
CA ILE A 204 6.67 -39.65 -0.19
C ILE A 204 5.79 -40.35 0.86
N THR A 205 6.35 -41.37 1.51
CA THR A 205 5.69 -42.27 2.48
C THR A 205 6.25 -42.16 3.91
N SER A 206 7.29 -41.35 4.14
CA SER A 206 7.71 -40.92 5.48
C SER A 206 8.27 -39.50 5.50
N LEU A 207 8.44 -38.93 6.70
CA LEU A 207 9.02 -37.60 6.93
C LEU A 207 10.42 -37.47 6.32
N ILE A 208 10.66 -36.40 5.55
CA ILE A 208 11.99 -35.97 5.11
C ILE A 208 12.56 -35.01 6.14
N THR A 209 13.67 -35.39 6.78
CA THR A 209 14.31 -34.58 7.82
C THR A 209 15.54 -33.90 7.28
N VAL A 210 15.63 -32.59 7.47
CA VAL A 210 16.79 -31.77 7.13
C VAL A 210 17.31 -31.15 8.41
N THR A 211 18.48 -31.61 8.84
CA THR A 211 19.10 -31.12 10.08
C THR A 211 20.42 -30.48 9.75
N ASN A 212 20.63 -29.23 10.16
CA ASN A 212 21.93 -28.57 10.01
C ASN A 212 22.42 -28.58 8.54
N LEU A 213 21.59 -28.17 7.59
CA LEU A 213 21.95 -28.07 6.17
C LEU A 213 21.23 -26.89 5.51
N SER A 214 21.92 -26.16 4.65
CA SER A 214 21.28 -25.25 3.69
C SER A 214 20.70 -26.07 2.55
N VAL A 215 19.46 -25.79 2.17
CA VAL A 215 18.73 -26.56 1.16
C VAL A 215 18.24 -25.63 0.07
N PHE A 216 18.52 -26.00 -1.18
CA PHE A 216 18.01 -25.35 -2.36
C PHE A 216 17.32 -26.41 -3.22
N ILE A 217 16.01 -26.32 -3.40
CA ILE A 217 15.22 -27.21 -4.25
C ILE A 217 14.48 -26.35 -5.27
N GLN A 218 14.68 -26.65 -6.55
CA GLN A 218 14.01 -25.98 -7.65
C GLN A 218 13.32 -27.00 -8.58
N GLY A 219 12.02 -26.86 -8.76
CA GLY A 219 11.27 -27.60 -9.76
C GLY A 219 11.38 -27.00 -11.16
N GLY A 220 10.80 -27.69 -12.15
CA GLY A 220 10.72 -27.21 -13.53
C GLY A 220 9.66 -26.14 -13.82
N GLY A 221 8.90 -25.70 -12.79
CA GLY A 221 7.74 -24.80 -12.93
C GLY A 221 6.44 -25.56 -13.21
N ASN A 222 5.29 -24.89 -13.08
CA ASN A 222 3.96 -25.41 -13.47
C ASN A 222 3.59 -26.80 -12.90
N GLY A 223 4.08 -27.14 -11.70
CA GLY A 223 3.83 -28.43 -11.08
C GLY A 223 4.55 -29.62 -11.75
N LEU A 224 5.57 -29.37 -12.58
CA LEU A 224 6.42 -30.42 -13.13
C LEU A 224 7.22 -31.16 -12.05
N CYS A 225 7.53 -30.50 -10.93
CA CYS A 225 7.99 -31.18 -9.73
C CYS A 225 6.85 -31.32 -8.74
N ASN A 226 6.30 -32.53 -8.63
CA ASN A 226 5.15 -32.82 -7.79
C ASN A 226 5.54 -33.76 -6.66
N LEU A 227 5.33 -33.35 -5.43
CA LEU A 227 5.62 -34.14 -4.24
C LEU A 227 4.29 -34.70 -3.71
N LEU A 228 4.07 -36.00 -3.95
CA LEU A 228 2.83 -36.70 -3.63
C LEU A 228 2.91 -37.36 -2.25
N LEU A 229 2.22 -36.78 -1.29
CA LEU A 229 2.18 -37.25 0.09
C LEU A 229 1.25 -38.44 0.27
N SER A 230 1.78 -39.54 0.79
CA SER A 230 0.99 -40.72 1.17
C SER A 230 0.99 -40.96 2.70
N THR A 231 1.41 -39.96 3.49
CA THR A 231 1.58 -40.08 4.96
C THR A 231 0.75 -39.08 5.72
N SER A 232 0.54 -39.36 7.00
CA SER A 232 -0.06 -38.44 7.96
C SER A 232 0.93 -37.51 8.67
N GLN A 233 2.16 -37.38 8.20
CA GLN A 233 3.19 -36.52 8.82
C GLN A 233 3.55 -35.36 7.89
N SER A 234 4.22 -34.35 8.46
CA SER A 234 4.82 -33.25 7.68
C SER A 234 5.73 -33.82 6.59
N MET A 235 5.86 -33.12 5.46
CA MET A 235 6.71 -33.64 4.38
C MET A 235 8.17 -33.38 4.65
N PHE A 236 8.50 -32.11 4.85
CA PHE A 236 9.86 -31.67 5.12
C PHE A 236 9.90 -31.03 6.49
N TYR A 237 10.78 -31.56 7.34
CA TYR A 237 11.10 -31.00 8.64
C TYR A 237 12.51 -30.44 8.60
N PHE A 238 12.60 -29.13 8.41
CA PHE A 238 13.85 -28.39 8.46
C PHE A 238 14.09 -27.94 9.89
N THR A 239 15.21 -28.38 10.46
CA THR A 239 15.57 -28.09 11.83
C THR A 239 17.08 -27.81 11.96
N GLU A 240 17.44 -27.12 13.03
CA GLU A 240 18.83 -26.95 13.44
C GLU A 240 18.97 -27.50 14.86
N THR A 241 20.04 -28.25 15.15
CA THR A 241 20.27 -28.84 16.48
C THR A 241 21.46 -28.25 17.22
N ALA A 242 22.30 -27.41 16.61
CA ALA A 242 23.59 -27.05 17.21
C ALA A 242 24.22 -25.70 16.81
N ASN A 243 23.45 -24.71 16.32
CA ASN A 243 23.99 -23.38 15.93
C ASN A 243 25.18 -23.48 14.95
N LEU A 244 25.17 -24.47 14.07
CA LEU A 244 26.32 -24.81 13.23
C LEU A 244 26.38 -23.94 11.96
N PHE A 245 25.35 -23.15 11.67
CA PHE A 245 25.28 -22.34 10.45
C PHE A 245 25.42 -20.87 10.74
N ASN A 246 26.35 -20.18 10.06
CA ASN A 246 26.35 -18.72 10.07
C ASN A 246 25.10 -18.14 9.37
N GLN A 247 24.47 -18.88 8.43
CA GLN A 247 23.19 -18.56 7.78
C GLN A 247 22.54 -19.84 7.20
N PRO A 248 21.58 -20.49 7.88
CA PRO A 248 20.77 -21.52 7.24
C PRO A 248 19.85 -20.86 6.20
N ILE A 249 19.92 -21.37 4.96
CA ILE A 249 19.11 -20.89 3.84
C ILE A 249 18.25 -22.05 3.36
N VAL A 250 16.93 -21.86 3.42
CA VAL A 250 15.96 -22.77 2.79
C VAL A 250 15.36 -22.06 1.59
N THR A 251 15.64 -22.57 0.40
CA THR A 251 15.08 -22.04 -0.86
C THR A 251 14.26 -23.13 -1.55
N LEU A 252 12.97 -22.86 -1.74
CA LEU A 252 12.01 -23.76 -2.37
C LEU A 252 11.36 -23.04 -3.55
N LYS A 253 11.65 -23.49 -4.78
CA LYS A 253 11.12 -22.85 -6.00
C LYS A 253 10.39 -23.83 -6.88
N ASP A 254 9.30 -23.37 -7.49
CA ASP A 254 8.64 -24.09 -8.60
C ASP A 254 8.13 -25.50 -8.22
N LEU A 255 7.68 -25.66 -6.98
CA LEU A 255 7.26 -26.96 -6.42
C LEU A 255 5.74 -27.08 -6.37
N LYS A 256 5.24 -28.29 -6.58
CA LYS A 256 3.87 -28.66 -6.23
C LYS A 256 3.89 -29.72 -5.13
N VAL A 257 3.06 -29.54 -4.11
CA VAL A 257 2.81 -30.52 -3.06
C VAL A 257 1.37 -30.97 -3.17
N GLN A 258 1.13 -32.27 -3.25
CA GLN A 258 -0.20 -32.86 -3.28
C GLN A 258 -0.34 -33.93 -2.21
N VAL A 259 -1.55 -34.09 -1.68
CA VAL A 259 -1.88 -35.23 -0.81
C VAL A 259 -2.53 -36.32 -1.65
N GLY A 260 -1.89 -37.48 -1.74
CA GLY A 260 -2.34 -38.64 -2.52
C GLY A 260 -3.32 -39.55 -1.79
N ALA A 261 -3.39 -39.51 -0.46
CA ALA A 261 -4.27 -40.37 0.33
C ALA A 261 -4.92 -39.62 1.51
N VAL A 262 -6.05 -40.15 1.98
CA VAL A 262 -6.77 -39.56 3.12
C VAL A 262 -5.98 -39.72 4.43
N ILE A 263 -5.45 -38.61 4.94
CA ILE A 263 -4.79 -38.45 6.23
C ILE A 263 -5.84 -38.33 7.34
N THR A 264 -6.19 -39.46 7.96
CA THR A 264 -7.27 -39.52 8.97
C THR A 264 -6.85 -39.18 10.40
N ASN A 265 -5.55 -39.20 10.72
CA ASN A 265 -5.03 -38.91 12.07
C ASN A 265 -3.62 -38.31 12.02
N VAL A 266 -3.45 -37.11 12.56
CA VAL A 266 -2.13 -36.49 12.79
C VAL A 266 -1.98 -36.17 14.28
N THR A 267 -0.98 -36.74 14.92
CA THR A 267 -0.67 -36.48 16.34
C THR A 267 0.60 -35.62 16.46
N GLY A 268 0.43 -34.41 16.99
CA GLY A 268 1.51 -33.49 17.36
C GLY A 268 1.55 -32.20 16.52
N PRO A 269 1.97 -31.07 17.11
CA PRO A 269 1.96 -29.74 16.47
C PRO A 269 2.92 -29.64 15.28
N ALA A 270 4.00 -30.42 15.28
CA ALA A 270 5.02 -30.37 14.24
C ALA A 270 4.71 -31.17 12.97
N LYS A 271 3.58 -31.90 12.94
CA LYS A 271 3.36 -32.99 11.97
C LYS A 271 2.32 -32.71 10.89
N THR A 272 1.83 -31.48 10.79
CA THR A 272 0.67 -31.16 9.94
C THR A 272 0.98 -30.20 8.80
N ALA A 273 2.27 -29.93 8.53
CA ALA A 273 2.68 -28.96 7.53
C ALA A 273 3.29 -29.59 6.28
N ALA A 274 3.02 -29.04 5.09
CA ALA A 274 3.77 -29.46 3.89
C ALA A 274 5.26 -29.16 4.10
N PHE A 275 5.55 -27.95 4.58
CA PHE A 275 6.89 -27.54 5.00
C PHE A 275 6.85 -27.09 6.45
N TYR A 276 7.61 -27.77 7.31
CA TYR A 276 7.82 -27.38 8.69
C TYR A 276 9.26 -26.91 8.84
N ILE A 277 9.46 -25.60 8.93
CA ILE A 277 10.78 -24.99 9.06
C ILE A 277 10.87 -24.41 10.45
N THR A 278 11.79 -24.93 11.26
CA THR A 278 12.04 -24.45 12.61
C THR A 278 13.50 -24.19 12.82
N PHE A 279 13.82 -23.02 13.36
CA PHE A 279 15.11 -22.73 13.94
C PHE A 279 14.91 -22.65 15.46
N PRO A 280 15.78 -23.20 16.33
CA PRO A 280 15.57 -23.12 17.77
C PRO A 280 15.76 -21.69 18.29
N ALA A 281 14.80 -21.18 19.07
CA ALA A 281 14.95 -19.97 19.88
C ALA A 281 16.17 -20.06 20.82
N GLY A 282 16.98 -18.98 20.91
CA GLY A 282 18.09 -18.85 21.86
C GLY A 282 19.49 -19.09 21.30
N SER A 283 19.62 -19.29 20.00
CA SER A 283 20.90 -19.30 19.26
C SER A 283 21.43 -17.87 19.07
N ASN A 284 21.80 -17.23 20.19
CA ASN A 284 22.09 -15.80 20.38
C ASN A 284 23.28 -15.19 19.57
N GLY A 285 23.66 -15.77 18.43
CA GLY A 285 24.73 -15.24 17.57
C GLY A 285 24.42 -15.18 16.07
N LEU A 286 23.30 -15.74 15.60
CA LEU A 286 23.02 -15.84 14.16
C LEU A 286 22.02 -14.77 13.72
N THR A 287 22.48 -13.78 12.97
CA THR A 287 21.73 -12.58 12.61
C THR A 287 20.82 -12.73 11.39
N SER A 288 20.74 -13.89 10.74
CA SER A 288 19.87 -14.07 9.56
C SER A 288 19.66 -15.53 9.16
N THR A 289 18.60 -16.17 9.67
CA THR A 289 17.98 -17.35 9.02
C THR A 289 17.12 -16.89 7.85
N SER A 290 17.34 -17.44 6.65
CA SER A 290 16.67 -17.00 5.42
C SER A 290 15.82 -18.12 4.81
N VAL A 291 14.57 -17.80 4.52
CA VAL A 291 13.61 -18.70 3.86
C VAL A 291 13.08 -17.99 2.62
N ASP A 292 13.30 -18.57 1.45
CA ASP A 292 12.82 -18.07 0.16
C ASP A 292 11.93 -19.12 -0.50
N ILE A 293 10.62 -18.85 -0.56
CA ILE A 293 9.62 -19.74 -1.16
C ILE A 293 9.06 -19.01 -2.38
N GLU A 294 9.26 -19.55 -3.58
CA GLU A 294 8.83 -18.92 -4.83
C GLU A 294 8.05 -19.90 -5.72
N ASN A 295 6.87 -19.50 -6.20
CA ASN A 295 6.07 -20.31 -7.13
C ASN A 295 5.79 -21.73 -6.61
N VAL A 296 5.36 -21.82 -5.36
CA VAL A 296 5.05 -23.09 -4.70
C VAL A 296 3.54 -23.28 -4.62
N GLN A 297 3.05 -24.43 -5.06
CA GLN A 297 1.64 -24.81 -4.99
C GLN A 297 1.46 -25.92 -3.95
N ILE A 298 0.53 -25.77 -3.03
CA ILE A 298 0.20 -26.76 -2.00
C ILE A 298 -1.27 -27.12 -2.15
N GLN A 299 -1.55 -28.37 -2.48
CA GLN A 299 -2.90 -28.88 -2.66
C GLN A 299 -3.27 -29.80 -1.50
N GLY A 300 -4.13 -29.30 -0.62
CA GLY A 300 -4.89 -30.07 0.35
C GLY A 300 -5.95 -30.94 -0.32
N THR A 301 -6.47 -31.94 0.41
CA THR A 301 -7.41 -32.93 -0.12
C THR A 301 -8.86 -32.68 0.32
N GLN A 302 -9.81 -33.22 -0.45
CA GLN A 302 -11.24 -32.88 -0.36
C GLN A 302 -12.01 -33.44 0.84
N ALA A 303 -11.46 -34.36 1.64
CA ALA A 303 -12.20 -34.98 2.75
C ALA A 303 -11.28 -35.31 3.92
N GLY A 304 -11.49 -34.67 5.08
CA GLY A 304 -10.96 -35.11 6.37
C GLY A 304 -9.43 -35.06 6.56
N ASN A 305 -8.70 -34.35 5.68
CA ASN A 305 -7.25 -34.48 5.60
C ASN A 305 -6.50 -33.25 6.10
N TYR A 306 -5.85 -33.46 7.23
CA TYR A 306 -5.07 -32.50 7.95
C TYR A 306 -3.68 -32.29 7.32
N ILE A 307 -3.60 -31.63 6.17
CA ILE A 307 -2.57 -30.59 6.10
C ILE A 307 -3.18 -29.42 6.86
N LEU A 308 -3.06 -29.43 8.20
CA LEU A 308 -3.56 -28.32 9.01
C LEU A 308 -2.82 -27.05 8.66
N ASN A 309 -1.56 -27.14 8.18
CA ASN A 309 -0.72 -26.00 7.89
C ASN A 309 -0.12 -26.12 6.48
N GLY A 310 -0.28 -25.16 5.58
CA GLY A 310 0.47 -25.21 4.30
C GLY A 310 1.97 -25.14 4.58
N ILE A 311 2.42 -24.03 5.15
CA ILE A 311 3.79 -23.81 5.58
C ILE A 311 3.79 -23.42 7.06
N TYR A 312 4.68 -24.01 7.85
CA TYR A 312 4.93 -23.66 9.25
C TYR A 312 6.35 -23.15 9.41
N LEU A 313 6.50 -21.94 9.95
CA LEU A 313 7.77 -21.25 10.13
C LEU A 313 7.94 -20.91 11.60
N ASN A 314 8.99 -21.43 12.23
CA ASN A 314 9.32 -21.17 13.63
C ASN A 314 10.69 -20.51 13.77
N ASP A 315 10.74 -19.35 14.41
CA ASP A 315 11.95 -18.51 14.61
C ASP A 315 12.73 -18.22 13.30
N CYS A 316 12.02 -17.88 12.22
CA CYS A 316 12.62 -17.51 10.92
C CYS A 316 12.76 -15.98 10.79
N THR A 317 13.96 -15.46 10.47
CA THR A 317 14.22 -14.00 10.53
C THR A 317 14.09 -13.25 9.20
N GLN A 318 14.38 -13.90 8.07
CA GLN A 318 14.30 -13.32 6.73
C GLN A 318 13.44 -14.21 5.84
N VAL A 319 12.12 -14.00 5.87
CA VAL A 319 11.17 -14.82 5.12
C VAL A 319 10.67 -14.06 3.89
N LYS A 320 10.87 -14.65 2.72
CA LYS A 320 10.37 -14.21 1.43
C LYS A 320 9.44 -15.28 0.88
N ILE A 321 8.19 -14.90 0.61
CA ILE A 321 7.22 -15.80 0.00
C ILE A 321 6.65 -15.10 -1.23
N HIS A 322 6.90 -15.69 -2.39
CA HIS A 322 6.48 -15.20 -3.68
C HIS A 322 5.62 -16.27 -4.37
N ARG A 323 4.44 -15.91 -4.90
CA ARG A 323 3.63 -16.86 -5.70
C ARG A 323 3.35 -18.19 -4.99
N LEU A 324 2.94 -18.12 -3.72
CA LEU A 324 2.42 -19.28 -3.02
C LEU A 324 0.95 -19.49 -3.40
N ALA A 325 0.63 -20.66 -3.95
CA ALA A 325 -0.75 -21.11 -4.19
C ALA A 325 -1.12 -22.19 -3.18
N TYR A 326 -2.26 -22.04 -2.50
CA TYR A 326 -2.82 -23.06 -1.61
C TYR A 326 -4.21 -23.45 -2.08
N GLU A 327 -4.40 -24.69 -2.50
CA GLU A 327 -5.67 -25.25 -2.94
C GLU A 327 -6.22 -26.19 -1.86
N GLY A 328 -7.41 -25.94 -1.33
CA GLY A 328 -8.07 -26.83 -0.38
C GLY A 328 -9.57 -26.85 -0.59
N ASN A 329 -10.27 -27.87 -0.07
CA ASN A 329 -11.73 -27.89 -0.07
C ASN A 329 -12.27 -26.99 1.04
N ARG A 330 -13.13 -26.02 0.70
CA ARG A 330 -13.84 -25.11 1.62
C ARG A 330 -14.41 -25.81 2.85
N SER A 331 -15.02 -26.99 2.70
CA SER A 331 -15.68 -27.70 3.80
C SER A 331 -14.70 -28.38 4.78
N ALA A 332 -13.44 -28.55 4.39
CA ALA A 332 -12.39 -29.13 5.23
C ALA A 332 -11.65 -28.08 6.06
N PHE A 333 -11.85 -26.78 5.78
CA PHE A 333 -11.24 -25.71 6.58
C PHE A 333 -12.03 -25.48 7.87
N THR A 334 -11.42 -25.87 8.97
CA THR A 334 -11.89 -25.53 10.33
C THR A 334 -11.09 -24.31 10.83
N PRO A 335 -11.52 -23.61 11.89
CA PRO A 335 -10.70 -22.53 12.48
C PRO A 335 -9.27 -22.94 12.88
N SER A 336 -9.01 -24.25 13.00
CA SER A 336 -7.69 -24.83 13.26
C SER A 336 -6.81 -25.06 12.02
N THR A 337 -7.35 -25.02 10.79
CA THR A 337 -6.56 -25.15 9.55
C THR A 337 -6.08 -23.79 9.08
N ARG A 338 -4.79 -23.67 8.74
CA ARG A 338 -4.09 -22.43 8.38
C ARG A 338 -3.23 -22.67 7.14
N ALA A 339 -3.15 -21.75 6.20
CA ALA A 339 -2.25 -21.94 5.04
C ALA A 339 -0.79 -21.63 5.39
N LEU A 340 -0.58 -20.70 6.31
CA LEU A 340 0.73 -20.24 6.74
C LEU A 340 0.66 -19.98 8.24
N VAL A 341 1.58 -20.59 8.99
CA VAL A 341 1.71 -20.41 10.44
C VAL A 341 3.10 -19.93 10.74
N TYR A 342 3.18 -18.80 11.43
CA TYR A 342 4.41 -18.34 12.05
C TYR A 342 4.29 -18.51 13.57
N ASP A 343 5.33 -19.10 14.15
CA ASP A 343 5.50 -19.27 15.59
C ASP A 343 6.94 -18.86 15.96
N GLY A 344 7.22 -18.62 17.23
CA GLY A 344 8.58 -18.37 17.71
C GLY A 344 8.85 -16.97 18.27
N THR A 345 9.89 -16.89 19.08
CA THR A 345 10.34 -15.71 19.83
C THR A 345 11.02 -14.64 18.97
N ASN A 346 11.60 -15.03 17.84
CA ASN A 346 12.29 -14.14 16.91
C ASN A 346 11.42 -13.90 15.67
N SER A 347 10.54 -12.92 15.74
CA SER A 347 9.69 -12.52 14.61
C SER A 347 10.54 -11.81 13.54
N PRO A 348 10.33 -12.08 12.23
CA PRO A 348 11.12 -11.50 11.16
C PRO A 348 11.06 -9.97 11.16
N THR A 349 12.22 -9.30 11.11
CA THR A 349 12.31 -7.84 11.02
C THR A 349 11.89 -7.28 9.66
N THR A 350 11.64 -8.16 8.68
CA THR A 350 11.25 -7.78 7.32
C THR A 350 10.50 -8.95 6.67
N MET A 351 9.19 -8.79 6.48
CA MET A 351 8.35 -9.76 5.75
C MET A 351 7.93 -9.15 4.42
N VAL A 352 8.16 -9.88 3.33
CA VAL A 352 7.62 -9.54 2.02
C VAL A 352 6.90 -10.78 1.48
N ALA A 353 5.57 -10.78 1.58
CA ALA A 353 4.73 -11.70 0.84
C ALA A 353 4.20 -10.96 -0.39
N SER A 354 4.64 -11.36 -1.58
CA SER A 354 4.29 -10.67 -2.85
C SER A 354 3.71 -11.66 -3.85
N ASN A 355 2.62 -11.28 -4.53
CA ASN A 355 1.95 -12.08 -5.55
C ASN A 355 1.44 -13.44 -5.04
N VAL A 356 0.86 -13.50 -3.84
CA VAL A 356 0.26 -14.74 -3.32
C VAL A 356 -1.06 -14.98 -4.08
N TYR A 357 -0.99 -15.73 -5.18
CA TYR A 357 -2.16 -16.20 -5.92
C TYR A 357 -2.90 -17.20 -5.07
N SER A 358 -4.07 -16.79 -4.61
CA SER A 358 -4.91 -17.66 -3.82
C SER A 358 -6.28 -17.74 -4.44
N ASP A 359 -6.60 -18.89 -5.02
CA ASP A 359 -7.98 -19.37 -4.96
C ASP A 359 -8.25 -19.81 -3.51
N PHE A 360 -8.21 -18.83 -2.57
CA PHE A 360 -8.46 -19.07 -1.16
C PHE A 360 -9.95 -19.38 -0.99
N THR A 361 -10.25 -20.65 -0.77
CA THR A 361 -11.52 -21.08 -0.15
C THR A 361 -11.36 -21.42 1.34
N GLY A 362 -10.36 -20.82 2.02
CA GLY A 362 -10.12 -20.97 3.47
C GLY A 362 -9.72 -19.67 4.21
N ILE A 363 -9.70 -19.73 5.55
CA ILE A 363 -9.54 -18.59 6.49
C ILE A 363 -8.05 -18.28 6.81
N GLY A 364 -7.65 -17.03 6.55
CA GLY A 364 -6.68 -16.23 7.33
C GLY A 364 -5.16 -16.51 7.19
N ILE A 365 -4.39 -15.47 6.82
CA ILE A 365 -2.96 -15.35 7.15
C ILE A 365 -2.90 -14.80 8.57
N TYR A 366 -2.50 -15.60 9.56
CA TYR A 366 -2.32 -15.13 10.94
C TYR A 366 -0.92 -14.54 11.12
N ALA A 367 -0.86 -13.32 11.67
CA ALA A 367 0.38 -12.75 12.17
C ALA A 367 0.90 -13.57 13.36
N PRO A 368 2.22 -13.65 13.56
CA PRO A 368 2.80 -14.38 14.69
C PRO A 368 2.30 -13.81 16.04
N GLN A 369 1.94 -14.69 16.97
CA GLN A 369 1.70 -14.32 18.36
C GLN A 369 3.03 -14.31 19.11
N VAL A 370 3.67 -13.14 19.29
CA VAL A 370 4.89 -13.06 20.10
C VAL A 370 4.84 -11.92 21.09
N THR A 371 5.28 -12.19 22.31
CA THR A 371 5.15 -11.36 23.52
C THR A 371 6.22 -10.27 23.69
N SER A 372 7.08 -9.97 22.70
CA SER A 372 8.23 -9.06 22.88
C SER A 372 8.47 -8.01 21.78
N ASN A 373 9.12 -6.91 22.19
CA ASN A 373 9.10 -5.54 21.63
C ASN A 373 9.74 -5.32 20.24
N GLY A 374 9.06 -5.69 19.14
CA GLY A 374 9.48 -5.32 17.78
C GLY A 374 8.30 -4.92 16.89
N TRP A 375 8.54 -4.04 15.89
CA TRP A 375 7.55 -3.72 14.85
C TRP A 375 7.36 -4.93 13.95
N GLN A 376 6.14 -5.41 13.80
CA GLN A 376 5.81 -6.57 12.97
C GLN A 376 4.76 -6.15 11.95
N GLY A 377 4.92 -6.59 10.70
CA GLY A 377 3.86 -6.34 9.74
C GLY A 377 3.82 -7.29 8.57
N ILE A 378 2.61 -7.45 8.08
CA ILE A 378 2.26 -8.28 6.93
C ILE A 378 1.97 -7.34 5.78
N SER A 379 2.80 -7.41 4.74
CA SER A 379 2.51 -6.80 3.45
C SER A 379 1.97 -7.85 2.50
N ILE A 380 0.83 -7.58 1.87
CA ILE A 380 0.28 -8.35 0.76
C ILE A 380 0.32 -7.45 -0.49
N TYR A 381 1.10 -7.88 -1.50
CA TYR A 381 1.18 -7.21 -2.80
C TYR A 381 0.53 -8.06 -3.89
N ASP A 382 -0.21 -7.41 -4.82
CA ASP A 382 -0.67 -7.97 -6.10
C ASP A 382 -1.43 -9.31 -5.97
N SER A 383 -2.52 -9.31 -5.20
CA SER A 383 -3.42 -10.47 -5.13
C SER A 383 -4.54 -10.35 -6.16
N ASP A 384 -4.39 -10.98 -7.32
CA ASP A 384 -5.51 -11.24 -8.22
C ASP A 384 -6.37 -12.37 -7.63
N CYS A 385 -7.30 -12.03 -6.74
CA CYS A 385 -8.31 -12.99 -6.33
C CYS A 385 -9.57 -12.83 -7.18
N VAL A 386 -9.67 -13.61 -8.25
CA VAL A 386 -10.79 -13.53 -9.19
C VAL A 386 -12.07 -14.20 -8.62
N PHE A 387 -11.96 -15.01 -7.55
CA PHE A 387 -13.08 -15.73 -6.93
C PHE A 387 -12.99 -15.87 -5.40
N CYS A 388 -12.57 -14.82 -4.67
CA CYS A 388 -12.55 -14.84 -3.20
C CYS A 388 -13.96 -14.68 -2.62
N ASP A 389 -14.52 -15.79 -2.15
CA ASP A 389 -15.78 -15.87 -1.42
C ASP A 389 -15.57 -15.78 0.10
N ILE A 390 -14.42 -15.25 0.56
CA ILE A 390 -13.98 -15.28 1.97
C ILE A 390 -13.27 -13.98 2.33
N ALA A 391 -13.51 -13.51 3.55
CA ALA A 391 -12.82 -12.38 4.13
C ALA A 391 -11.34 -12.72 4.37
N ILE A 392 -10.42 -11.96 3.78
CA ILE A 392 -9.01 -11.96 4.18
C ILE A 392 -8.99 -11.45 5.62
N LYS A 393 -8.73 -12.33 6.57
CA LYS A 393 -8.58 -11.99 7.98
C LYS A 393 -7.13 -11.66 8.29
N LEU A 394 -6.85 -10.40 8.55
CA LEU A 394 -5.58 -9.95 9.13
C LEU A 394 -5.83 -9.73 10.62
N ILE A 395 -5.45 -10.70 11.43
CA ILE A 395 -5.62 -10.64 12.88
C ILE A 395 -4.24 -10.40 13.48
N GLY A 396 -4.05 -9.21 14.05
CA GLY A 396 -2.86 -8.89 14.84
C GLY A 396 -2.84 -9.66 16.17
N ALA A 397 -1.71 -9.64 16.85
CA ALA A 397 -1.58 -10.23 18.17
C ALA A 397 -2.52 -9.53 19.16
N GLN A 398 -3.22 -10.30 20.00
CA GLN A 398 -4.10 -9.76 21.06
C GLN A 398 -3.34 -9.03 22.18
N ASP A 399 -2.04 -8.77 22.02
CA ASP A 399 -1.18 -8.19 23.05
C ASP A 399 -1.20 -6.65 23.07
N GLY A 400 -1.92 -6.01 22.14
CA GLY A 400 -2.09 -4.55 22.07
C GLY A 400 -0.84 -3.81 21.62
N LYS A 401 0.12 -4.47 20.95
CA LYS A 401 1.36 -3.87 20.43
C LYS A 401 1.34 -3.67 18.91
N SER A 402 2.36 -2.95 18.44
CA SER A 402 2.44 -2.27 17.14
C SER A 402 2.47 -3.20 15.91
N ASP A 403 1.35 -3.83 15.58
CA ASP A 403 1.19 -4.56 14.32
C ASP A 403 0.81 -3.60 13.19
N TRP A 404 1.51 -3.69 12.05
CA TRP A 404 1.12 -2.98 10.82
C TRP A 404 0.65 -3.95 9.73
N ALA A 405 -0.45 -3.62 9.07
CA ALA A 405 -0.94 -4.32 7.89
C ALA A 405 -0.85 -3.40 6.67
N LEU A 406 -0.23 -3.88 5.60
CA LEU A 406 -0.17 -3.19 4.32
C LEU A 406 -0.84 -4.04 3.25
N VAL A 407 -1.95 -3.54 2.69
CA VAL A 407 -2.66 -4.22 1.61
C VAL A 407 -2.59 -3.35 0.36
N THR A 408 -1.89 -3.82 -0.68
CA THR A 408 -1.73 -3.07 -1.94
C THR A 408 -1.95 -3.97 -3.14
N GLY A 409 -2.76 -3.51 -4.11
CA GLY A 409 -2.83 -4.13 -5.44
C GLY A 409 -3.77 -5.34 -5.53
N SER A 410 -5.02 -5.09 -5.90
CA SER A 410 -5.87 -6.11 -6.53
C SER A 410 -6.86 -5.44 -7.48
N GLU A 411 -6.71 -5.66 -8.78
CA GLU A 411 -7.71 -5.33 -9.79
C GLU A 411 -8.70 -6.51 -9.87
N GLY A 412 -9.40 -6.79 -8.77
CA GLY A 412 -10.26 -7.98 -8.65
C GLY A 412 -11.40 -7.75 -7.67
N ALA A 413 -12.63 -8.03 -8.11
CA ALA A 413 -13.84 -7.83 -7.32
C ALA A 413 -13.91 -8.81 -6.15
N PHE A 414 -13.84 -8.31 -4.91
CA PHE A 414 -14.34 -9.07 -3.74
C PHE A 414 -15.86 -9.19 -3.87
N GLN A 415 -16.35 -10.30 -4.41
CA GLN A 415 -17.77 -10.43 -4.78
C GLN A 415 -18.71 -10.62 -3.56
N THR A 416 -18.20 -11.09 -2.41
CA THR A 416 -19.08 -11.52 -1.30
C THR A 416 -18.62 -11.10 0.11
N TYR A 417 -17.31 -11.08 0.40
CA TYR A 417 -16.79 -10.73 1.73
C TYR A 417 -15.55 -9.82 1.61
N GLY A 418 -15.57 -8.66 2.26
CA GLY A 418 -14.45 -7.71 2.27
C GLY A 418 -13.25 -8.17 3.11
N VAL A 419 -12.25 -7.31 3.28
CA VAL A 419 -11.09 -7.57 4.15
C VAL A 419 -11.50 -7.33 5.62
N ASP A 420 -11.29 -8.30 6.50
CA ASP A 420 -11.58 -8.22 7.94
C ASP A 420 -10.25 -8.06 8.70
N ILE A 421 -9.99 -6.85 9.19
CA ILE A 421 -8.74 -6.53 9.90
C ILE A 421 -9.08 -6.32 11.38
N ARG A 422 -8.50 -7.13 12.27
CA ARG A 422 -8.74 -7.07 13.72
C ARG A 422 -7.42 -7.02 14.46
N ASP A 423 -7.41 -6.35 15.60
CA ASP A 423 -6.27 -6.32 16.52
C ASP A 423 -4.96 -5.80 15.88
N VAL A 424 -5.04 -5.00 14.81
CA VAL A 424 -3.89 -4.36 14.15
C VAL A 424 -3.81 -2.89 14.55
N THR A 425 -2.63 -2.41 14.95
CA THR A 425 -2.47 -1.01 15.39
C THR A 425 -2.36 0.00 14.25
N HIS A 426 -1.82 -0.41 13.10
CA HIS A 426 -1.65 0.46 11.93
C HIS A 426 -2.09 -0.28 10.67
N VAL A 427 -3.02 0.29 9.92
CA VAL A 427 -3.48 -0.28 8.65
C VAL A 427 -3.23 0.75 7.56
N ASN A 428 -2.47 0.38 6.53
CA ASN A 428 -2.32 1.14 5.31
C ASN A 428 -2.93 0.35 4.15
N VAL A 429 -3.99 0.88 3.55
CA VAL A 429 -4.61 0.31 2.35
C VAL A 429 -4.30 1.24 1.18
N PHE A 430 -3.61 0.74 0.15
CA PHE A 430 -3.32 1.53 -1.05
C PHE A 430 -4.09 0.98 -2.27
N SER A 431 -4.40 1.89 -3.20
CA SER A 431 -5.07 1.70 -4.49
C SER A 431 -6.61 1.61 -4.46
N ASN A 432 -7.24 1.96 -5.58
CA ASN A 432 -8.70 2.09 -5.75
C ASN A 432 -9.39 0.72 -5.71
N TYR A 433 -9.90 0.30 -4.55
CA TYR A 433 -10.76 -0.87 -4.45
C TYR A 433 -12.17 -0.53 -4.98
N HIS A 434 -12.58 -1.17 -6.08
CA HIS A 434 -13.98 -1.21 -6.49
C HIS A 434 -14.64 -2.44 -5.87
N PHE A 435 -15.38 -2.26 -4.77
CA PHE A 435 -16.23 -3.32 -4.22
C PHE A 435 -17.54 -3.40 -5.01
N MET A 436 -17.71 -4.44 -5.83
CA MET A 436 -18.99 -4.73 -6.48
C MET A 436 -19.91 -5.43 -5.49
N THR A 437 -21.10 -4.88 -5.25
CA THR A 437 -22.13 -5.55 -4.45
C THR A 437 -22.78 -6.69 -5.27
N PRO A 438 -23.27 -7.77 -4.63
CA PRO A 438 -24.01 -8.81 -5.32
C PRO A 438 -25.33 -8.25 -5.87
N ILE A 439 -25.56 -8.48 -7.16
CA ILE A 439 -26.82 -8.18 -7.86
C ILE A 439 -27.96 -8.95 -7.17
N PRO A 440 -29.07 -8.30 -6.76
CA PRO A 440 -30.29 -9.03 -6.47
C PRO A 440 -30.90 -9.49 -7.80
N ILE A 441 -30.88 -10.80 -8.02
CA ILE A 441 -31.72 -11.48 -9.01
C ILE A 441 -33.20 -11.25 -8.65
N SER A 442 -33.79 -10.17 -9.19
CA SER A 442 -34.99 -10.19 -10.06
C SER A 442 -35.69 -8.83 -10.10
N GLY A 443 -35.63 -8.12 -11.24
CA GLY A 443 -36.79 -7.35 -11.74
C GLY A 443 -36.84 -5.83 -11.61
N GLY A 444 -35.73 -5.08 -11.53
CA GLY A 444 -35.77 -3.60 -11.59
C GLY A 444 -34.47 -2.99 -12.10
N SER A 445 -34.57 -2.04 -13.05
CA SER A 445 -33.42 -1.36 -13.68
C SER A 445 -32.56 -0.62 -12.65
N PRO A 446 -31.23 -0.77 -12.62
CA PRO A 446 -30.40 -0.16 -11.58
C PRO A 446 -30.02 1.29 -11.96
N ALA A 447 -30.28 2.21 -11.03
CA ALA A 447 -29.54 3.47 -10.97
C ALA A 447 -28.16 3.21 -10.36
N ALA A 448 -27.12 3.83 -10.93
CA ALA A 448 -25.77 3.76 -10.39
C ALA A 448 -25.73 4.48 -9.03
N PHE A 449 -25.52 3.72 -7.94
CA PHE A 449 -25.26 4.27 -6.62
C PHE A 449 -23.77 4.12 -6.28
N PRO A 450 -23.14 5.15 -5.68
CA PRO A 450 -21.78 5.03 -5.16
C PRO A 450 -21.74 4.04 -3.99
N ILE A 451 -20.65 3.27 -3.95
CA ILE A 451 -20.39 2.17 -3.01
C ILE A 451 -20.35 2.71 -1.59
N CYS A 452 -21.23 2.20 -0.73
CA CYS A 452 -21.25 2.49 0.72
C CYS A 452 -20.70 1.29 1.49
N TYR A 453 -19.89 1.54 2.53
CA TYR A 453 -19.49 0.51 3.50
C TYR A 453 -20.72 0.07 4.31
N GLN A 454 -21.38 -1.00 3.87
CA GLN A 454 -22.43 -1.65 4.63
C GLN A 454 -21.81 -2.90 5.25
N TYR A 455 -21.85 -3.00 6.60
CA TYR A 455 -21.38 -4.13 7.43
C TYR A 455 -19.91 -4.14 7.86
N ILE A 456 -19.46 -3.09 8.55
CA ILE A 456 -18.31 -3.21 9.48
C ILE A 456 -18.88 -3.63 10.84
N TRP A 457 -18.69 -4.90 11.23
CA TRP A 457 -19.35 -5.46 12.42
C TRP A 457 -18.62 -5.23 13.74
N ASP A 458 -17.36 -4.83 13.75
CA ASP A 458 -16.68 -4.34 14.96
C ASP A 458 -15.28 -3.83 14.58
N MET A 459 -15.05 -2.52 14.64
CA MET A 459 -13.70 -1.96 14.76
C MET A 459 -13.45 -1.67 16.24
N ALA A 460 -12.89 -2.64 16.95
CA ALA A 460 -12.36 -2.40 18.28
C ALA A 460 -11.06 -1.60 18.16
N ILE A 461 -11.15 -0.28 18.23
CA ILE A 461 -9.96 0.58 18.38
C ILE A 461 -9.48 0.40 19.84
N PRO A 462 -8.22 -0.02 20.09
CA PRO A 462 -7.71 -0.16 21.45
C PRO A 462 -7.80 1.20 22.17
N SER A 463 -8.14 1.18 23.46
CA SER A 463 -8.38 2.36 24.30
C SER A 463 -7.19 3.33 24.49
N ASN A 464 -6.10 3.16 23.73
CA ASN A 464 -4.85 3.90 23.88
C ASN A 464 -4.56 4.77 22.65
N GLY A 465 -5.36 5.84 22.45
CA GLY A 465 -4.94 7.10 21.81
C GLY A 465 -4.35 7.12 20.40
N GLY A 466 -4.26 6.00 19.68
CA GLY A 466 -3.75 5.95 18.31
C GLY A 466 -4.79 6.45 17.30
N GLY A 467 -4.55 7.61 16.69
CA GLY A 467 -5.43 8.15 15.66
C GLY A 467 -5.32 7.33 14.37
N THR A 468 -6.44 6.77 13.90
CA THR A 468 -6.56 6.24 12.54
C THR A 468 -6.67 7.40 11.55
N SER A 469 -5.71 7.53 10.63
CA SER A 469 -5.78 8.52 9.54
C SER A 469 -6.28 7.83 8.27
N ILE A 470 -7.47 8.21 7.81
CA ILE A 470 -7.95 7.88 6.46
C ILE A 470 -7.63 9.09 5.59
N SER A 471 -6.53 9.03 4.83
CA SER A 471 -6.14 10.11 3.91
C SER A 471 -6.34 9.67 2.46
N ASN A 472 -6.66 10.63 1.57
CA ASN A 472 -6.86 10.43 0.13
C ASN A 472 -8.00 9.49 -0.29
N ASN A 473 -9.12 9.50 0.42
CA ASN A 473 -10.34 8.87 -0.10
C ASN A 473 -11.10 9.88 -0.97
N THR A 474 -11.20 9.63 -2.28
CA THR A 474 -11.97 10.45 -3.23
C THR A 474 -13.48 10.11 -3.23
N CYS A 475 -13.95 9.31 -2.29
CA CYS A 475 -15.37 8.95 -2.19
C CYS A 475 -16.16 9.95 -1.32
N ASP A 476 -17.37 10.26 -1.79
CA ASP A 476 -18.36 11.10 -1.12
C ASP A 476 -18.99 10.33 0.06
N GLY A 477 -18.49 10.55 1.28
CA GLY A 477 -19.14 10.19 2.54
C GLY A 477 -18.66 8.91 3.25
N ILE A 478 -18.51 9.00 4.57
CA ILE A 478 -18.28 7.88 5.51
C ILE A 478 -19.56 7.73 6.35
N GLN A 479 -20.21 6.55 6.33
CA GLN A 479 -21.37 6.25 7.15
C GLN A 479 -21.00 5.21 8.22
N VAL A 480 -20.87 5.64 9.48
CA VAL A 480 -20.67 4.73 10.61
C VAL A 480 -22.03 4.31 11.14
N VAL A 481 -22.39 3.04 10.95
CA VAL A 481 -23.62 2.45 11.46
C VAL A 481 -23.26 1.51 12.60
N THR A 482 -23.90 1.74 13.75
CA THR A 482 -23.93 0.87 14.94
C THR A 482 -22.61 0.66 15.70
N ALA A 483 -22.34 1.52 16.68
CA ALA A 483 -21.59 1.13 17.86
C ALA A 483 -22.05 1.96 19.07
N THR A 484 -22.30 1.29 20.20
CA THR A 484 -22.85 1.86 21.46
C THR A 484 -21.81 2.55 22.35
N ALA A 485 -20.63 2.89 21.83
CA ALA A 485 -19.60 3.58 22.59
C ALA A 485 -19.39 5.02 22.11
N ARG A 486 -18.79 5.86 22.96
CA ARG A 486 -18.43 7.25 22.65
C ARG A 486 -17.27 7.24 21.65
N TYR A 487 -17.48 7.75 20.45
CA TYR A 487 -16.43 7.86 19.43
C TYR A 487 -16.20 9.33 19.05
N GLY A 488 -14.92 9.70 18.89
CA GLY A 488 -14.51 10.92 18.21
C GLY A 488 -13.99 10.54 16.83
N ILE A 489 -14.53 11.14 15.77
CA ILE A 489 -14.00 11.04 14.41
C ILE A 489 -13.11 12.27 14.19
N ASN A 490 -11.82 12.08 13.95
CA ASN A 490 -10.90 13.15 13.58
C ASN A 490 -10.77 13.17 12.04
N LEU A 491 -11.44 14.13 11.39
CA LEU A 491 -11.36 14.32 9.94
C LEU A 491 -10.26 15.35 9.65
N GLN A 492 -9.12 14.89 9.13
CA GLN A 492 -8.04 15.77 8.67
C GLN A 492 -8.12 15.95 7.15
N GLY A 493 -8.56 17.13 6.71
CA GLY A 493 -8.46 17.52 5.31
C GLY A 493 -7.07 18.05 4.97
N THR A 494 -6.47 17.57 3.89
CA THR A 494 -5.32 18.22 3.25
C THR A 494 -5.77 19.49 2.53
N SER A 495 -4.96 20.56 2.61
CA SER A 495 -5.32 21.89 2.11
C SER A 495 -5.79 21.86 0.65
N GLY A 496 -6.97 22.45 0.39
CA GLY A 496 -7.48 22.66 -0.97
C GLY A 496 -8.51 21.65 -1.47
N THR A 497 -8.94 20.68 -0.65
CA THR A 497 -10.07 19.79 -0.98
C THR A 497 -11.30 20.10 -0.14
N ASN A 498 -12.42 20.36 -0.81
CA ASN A 498 -13.72 20.52 -0.14
C ASN A 498 -14.20 19.13 0.30
N ILE A 499 -14.23 18.87 1.61
CA ILE A 499 -14.83 17.64 2.14
C ILE A 499 -16.33 17.90 2.28
N ASN A 500 -17.13 17.38 1.34
CA ASN A 500 -18.58 17.50 1.37
C ASN A 500 -19.19 16.35 2.20
N THR A 501 -18.89 16.29 3.50
CA THR A 501 -19.39 15.20 4.36
C THR A 501 -20.84 15.44 4.77
N VAL A 502 -21.77 14.67 4.21
CA VAL A 502 -23.15 14.62 4.69
C VAL A 502 -23.26 13.55 5.79
N ILE A 503 -23.31 13.97 7.06
CA ILE A 503 -23.61 13.07 8.18
C ILE A 503 -25.14 13.03 8.36
N ASN A 504 -25.78 11.98 7.85
CA ASN A 504 -27.23 11.79 7.98
C ASN A 504 -27.59 11.16 9.33
N HIS A 505 -28.70 11.62 9.90
CA HIS A 505 -29.25 11.24 11.20
C HIS A 505 -29.35 9.71 11.38
N ASN A 506 -28.79 9.20 12.49
CA ASN A 506 -29.16 7.89 13.01
C ASN A 506 -30.20 8.11 14.12
N THR A 507 -31.33 7.40 14.06
CA THR A 507 -32.56 7.64 14.84
C THR A 507 -32.49 7.25 16.33
N LEU A 508 -31.30 7.09 16.89
CA LEU A 508 -31.12 6.68 18.29
C LEU A 508 -30.77 7.88 19.17
N SER A 509 -31.66 8.18 20.11
CA SER A 509 -31.77 9.44 20.84
C SER A 509 -30.72 9.72 21.92
N ASN A 510 -29.61 8.99 22.01
CA ASN A 510 -28.69 9.05 23.17
C ASN A 510 -27.19 8.92 22.84
N LEU A 511 -26.68 9.58 21.80
CA LEU A 511 -25.24 9.59 21.48
C LEU A 511 -24.66 11.00 21.52
N ASP A 512 -23.81 11.25 22.52
CA ASP A 512 -22.91 12.41 22.55
C ASP A 512 -21.84 12.23 21.46
N PHE A 513 -21.92 13.04 20.41
CA PHE A 513 -20.96 13.02 19.30
C PHE A 513 -20.03 14.24 19.42
N GLY A 514 -18.75 13.99 19.74
CA GLY A 514 -17.72 15.03 19.74
C GLY A 514 -17.05 15.13 18.37
N ILE A 515 -17.31 16.19 17.62
CA ILE A 515 -16.58 16.51 16.38
C ILE A 515 -15.48 17.50 16.74
N SER A 516 -14.21 17.10 16.61
CA SER A 516 -13.05 17.99 16.75
C SER A 516 -12.50 18.31 15.35
N LEU A 517 -12.78 19.51 14.84
CA LEU A 517 -12.19 20.01 13.59
C LEU A 517 -10.82 20.62 13.89
N GLN A 518 -9.76 20.16 13.24
CA GLN A 518 -8.44 20.75 13.40
C GLN A 518 -8.26 22.01 12.53
N PRO A 519 -7.35 22.92 12.92
CA PRO A 519 -7.15 24.19 12.21
C PRO A 519 -6.70 23.92 10.76
N ASN A 520 -7.20 24.72 9.82
CA ASN A 520 -6.84 24.78 8.38
C ASN A 520 -7.83 24.16 7.38
N THR A 521 -9.00 23.68 7.83
CA THR A 521 -10.08 23.25 6.90
C THR A 521 -10.97 24.43 6.51
N ALA A 522 -10.76 24.99 5.31
CA ALA A 522 -11.69 25.98 4.75
C ALA A 522 -12.93 25.24 4.20
N GLY A 523 -14.14 25.67 4.59
CA GLY A 523 -15.40 25.26 3.93
C GLY A 523 -16.22 24.14 4.59
N ALA A 524 -15.93 23.72 5.83
CA ALA A 524 -16.78 22.75 6.53
C ALA A 524 -18.14 23.37 6.93
N GLN A 525 -19.17 23.22 6.09
CA GLN A 525 -20.55 23.52 6.47
C GLN A 525 -21.16 22.34 7.23
N ILE A 526 -21.30 22.47 8.55
CA ILE A 526 -22.15 21.56 9.33
C ILE A 526 -23.60 22.00 9.11
N ASN A 527 -24.34 21.27 8.27
CA ASN A 527 -25.74 21.58 8.02
C ASN A 527 -26.57 21.23 9.27
N LYS A 528 -26.96 22.25 10.03
CA LYS A 528 -27.57 22.15 11.38
C LYS A 528 -28.97 21.51 11.44
N GLN A 529 -29.60 21.16 10.31
CA GLN A 529 -30.96 20.60 10.31
C GLN A 529 -31.06 19.21 10.98
N SER A 530 -29.94 18.58 11.33
CA SER A 530 -29.90 17.19 11.82
C SER A 530 -29.47 17.04 13.29
N ILE A 531 -29.43 18.09 14.11
CA ILE A 531 -28.86 18.01 15.47
C ILE A 531 -29.90 18.45 16.50
N LYS A 532 -30.66 17.49 17.08
CA LYS A 532 -31.72 17.77 18.06
C LYS A 532 -31.26 17.72 19.53
N ALA A 533 -30.00 17.38 19.81
CA ALA A 533 -29.44 17.44 21.16
C ALA A 533 -27.91 17.42 21.10
N VAL A 534 -27.28 18.60 21.12
CA VAL A 534 -25.88 18.72 21.54
C VAL A 534 -25.93 19.46 22.87
N THR A 535 -25.72 18.71 23.95
CA THR A 535 -25.75 19.20 25.33
C THR A 535 -24.37 19.65 25.83
N THR A 536 -23.32 19.43 25.05
CA THR A 536 -21.94 19.83 25.37
C THR A 536 -21.52 21.03 24.53
N GLU A 537 -21.06 22.06 25.21
CA GLU A 537 -20.51 23.28 24.64
C GLU A 537 -19.41 22.94 23.62
N ILE A 538 -19.55 23.43 22.38
CA ILE A 538 -18.48 23.35 21.38
C ILE A 538 -17.38 24.28 21.90
N GLN A 539 -16.39 23.72 22.60
CA GLN A 539 -15.19 24.48 22.97
C GLN A 539 -14.37 24.76 21.71
N ASP A 540 -14.67 25.91 21.10
CA ASP A 540 -13.83 26.49 20.07
C ASP A 540 -12.51 26.94 20.71
N SER A 541 -11.51 26.06 20.69
CA SER A 541 -10.14 26.41 21.03
C SER A 541 -9.51 27.17 19.86
N ALA A 542 -10.08 28.33 19.50
CA ALA A 542 -9.52 29.19 18.48
C ALA A 542 -8.60 30.24 19.10
N THR A 543 -7.32 30.09 18.78
CA THR A 543 -6.43 31.22 18.50
C THR A 543 -7.19 32.26 17.66
N ALA A 544 -7.05 33.53 18.05
CA ALA A 544 -7.74 34.69 17.50
C ALA A 544 -7.83 34.70 15.96
N GLY A 545 -9.04 34.57 15.40
CA GLY A 545 -9.28 34.87 13.99
C GLY A 545 -10.49 34.19 13.33
N ALA A 546 -10.98 33.06 13.85
CA ALA A 546 -12.18 32.41 13.30
C ALA A 546 -13.43 32.96 14.00
N ASN A 547 -14.22 33.74 13.26
CA ASN A 547 -15.45 34.34 13.75
C ASN A 547 -16.59 33.30 13.66
N THR A 548 -16.57 32.31 14.55
CA THR A 548 -17.58 31.26 14.62
C THR A 548 -18.82 31.83 15.32
N ARG A 549 -19.63 32.61 14.60
CA ARG A 549 -20.94 33.06 15.07
C ARG A 549 -21.87 31.84 15.18
N VAL A 550 -21.95 31.27 16.37
CA VAL A 550 -23.05 30.38 16.74
C VAL A 550 -24.29 31.26 16.92
N SER A 551 -25.04 31.46 15.83
CA SER A 551 -26.35 32.12 15.94
C SER A 551 -27.24 31.29 16.89
N PRO A 552 -27.82 31.89 17.95
CA PRO A 552 -28.81 31.22 18.77
C PRO A 552 -29.98 30.76 17.90
N LEU A 553 -30.43 29.53 18.13
CA LEU A 553 -31.44 28.86 17.31
C LEU A 553 -32.77 29.64 17.35
N ALA A 554 -33.13 30.26 16.23
CA ALA A 554 -34.52 30.63 15.98
C ALA A 554 -35.33 29.36 15.69
N VAL A 555 -36.52 29.26 16.26
CA VAL A 555 -37.46 28.16 15.97
C VAL A 555 -38.06 28.35 14.58
N VAL A 556 -37.94 27.34 13.71
CA VAL A 556 -38.34 27.39 12.30
C VAL A 556 -39.60 26.57 11.97
N ASP A 557 -40.16 25.85 12.94
CA ASP A 557 -41.31 24.95 12.74
C ASP A 557 -42.68 25.63 12.98
N GLY A 558 -42.68 26.94 13.20
CA GLY A 558 -43.88 27.73 13.48
C GLY A 558 -44.40 27.61 14.92
N THR A 559 -43.72 26.85 15.79
CA THR A 559 -44.02 26.85 17.23
C THR A 559 -43.38 28.05 17.94
N THR A 560 -43.92 28.42 19.11
CA THR A 560 -43.30 29.44 19.98
C THR A 560 -41.98 28.92 20.53
N ALA A 561 -40.92 29.74 20.50
CA ALA A 561 -39.64 29.28 21.01
C ALA A 561 -39.69 29.00 22.52
N ALA A 562 -38.95 27.96 22.94
CA ALA A 562 -38.79 27.62 24.35
C ALA A 562 -38.09 28.76 25.12
N THR A 563 -38.25 28.75 26.45
CA THR A 563 -37.62 29.75 27.33
C THR A 563 -36.11 29.84 27.10
N GLY A 564 -35.61 31.06 26.91
CA GLY A 564 -34.20 31.37 26.66
C GLY A 564 -33.77 31.39 25.18
N LEU A 565 -34.66 31.08 24.23
CA LEU A 565 -34.34 31.05 22.79
C LEU A 565 -34.88 32.26 22.03
N VAL A 566 -34.21 32.65 20.93
CA VAL A 566 -34.70 33.70 20.03
C VAL A 566 -36.07 33.29 19.48
N GLY A 567 -37.04 34.19 19.62
CA GLY A 567 -38.46 33.92 19.34
C GLY A 567 -39.28 33.48 20.55
N GLU A 568 -38.72 33.46 21.76
CA GLU A 568 -39.47 33.24 22.99
C GLU A 568 -40.49 34.37 23.15
N VAL A 569 -41.76 34.04 23.38
CA VAL A 569 -42.83 35.01 23.61
C VAL A 569 -43.35 34.86 25.03
N GLN A 570 -43.34 35.96 25.78
CA GLN A 570 -43.94 36.04 27.12
C GLN A 570 -45.06 37.08 27.13
N ARG A 571 -46.19 36.76 27.76
CA ARG A 571 -47.39 37.61 27.79
C ARG A 571 -48.01 37.64 29.18
N ALA A 572 -48.42 38.83 29.63
CA ALA A 572 -49.27 39.02 30.79
C ALA A 572 -50.54 39.79 30.39
N THR A 573 -51.72 39.29 30.80
CA THR A 573 -53.02 39.84 30.42
C THR A 573 -53.92 40.01 31.63
N VAL A 574 -54.57 41.16 31.72
CA VAL A 574 -55.69 41.42 32.62
C VAL A 574 -56.95 41.58 31.78
N LEU A 575 -57.92 40.69 32.03
CA LEU A 575 -59.21 40.71 31.35
C LEU A 575 -60.12 41.79 31.94
N VAL A 576 -61.11 42.23 31.18
CA VAL A 576 -62.06 43.29 31.61
C VAL A 576 -62.77 42.98 32.93
N GLY A 577 -63.06 41.70 33.21
CA GLY A 577 -63.67 41.25 34.46
C GLY A 577 -62.77 41.36 35.70
N SER A 578 -61.46 41.56 35.48
CA SER A 578 -60.44 41.72 36.52
C SER A 578 -59.75 43.08 36.43
N ALA A 579 -60.42 44.08 35.83
CA ALA A 579 -59.84 45.41 35.60
C ALA A 579 -59.35 46.03 36.92
N VAL A 580 -58.15 46.63 36.87
CA VAL A 580 -57.50 47.26 38.01
C VAL A 580 -58.09 48.65 38.21
N SER A 581 -58.62 48.92 39.41
CA SER A 581 -59.17 50.23 39.76
C SER A 581 -58.10 51.32 39.69
N LEU A 582 -58.44 52.45 39.06
CA LEU A 582 -57.57 53.62 38.92
C LEU A 582 -58.01 54.73 39.88
N THR A 583 -57.02 55.46 40.39
CA THR A 583 -57.24 56.73 41.10
C THR A 583 -56.98 57.87 40.12
N THR A 584 -57.84 58.89 40.12
CA THR A 584 -57.74 60.01 39.17
C THR A 584 -56.37 60.69 39.25
N GLY A 585 -55.70 60.80 38.10
CA GLY A 585 -54.38 61.42 37.97
C GLY A 585 -53.21 60.64 38.56
N VAL A 586 -53.41 59.40 39.04
CA VAL A 586 -52.36 58.55 39.63
C VAL A 586 -52.07 57.36 38.71
N ALA A 587 -50.79 57.15 38.39
CA ALA A 587 -50.34 56.00 37.62
C ALA A 587 -50.47 54.71 38.44
N LYS A 588 -50.95 53.64 37.81
CA LYS A 588 -51.15 52.33 38.44
C LYS A 588 -50.76 51.21 37.50
N ASP A 589 -50.13 50.17 38.05
CA ASP A 589 -49.85 48.95 37.30
C ASP A 589 -51.16 48.22 36.97
N VAL A 590 -51.41 48.00 35.68
CA VAL A 590 -52.47 47.12 35.18
C VAL A 590 -52.00 45.67 35.29
N THR A 591 -50.79 45.37 34.83
CA THR A 591 -50.15 44.05 34.96
C THR A 591 -48.64 44.17 35.00
N ALA A 592 -47.95 43.13 35.46
CA ALA A 592 -46.50 43.03 35.44
C ALA A 592 -46.05 41.74 34.72
N LEU A 593 -44.91 41.79 34.03
CA LEU A 593 -44.32 40.69 33.27
C LEU A 593 -42.83 40.57 33.63
N PRO A 594 -42.41 39.56 34.40
CA PRO A 594 -41.00 39.30 34.67
C PRO A 594 -40.32 38.76 33.41
N LEU A 595 -39.23 39.38 32.98
CA LEU A 595 -38.41 38.92 31.87
C LEU A 595 -37.09 38.36 32.38
N THR A 596 -36.53 37.39 31.67
CA THR A 596 -35.16 36.94 31.88
C THR A 596 -34.15 37.87 31.20
N ALA A 597 -32.87 37.81 31.57
CA ALA A 597 -31.80 38.54 30.89
C ALA A 597 -31.77 38.24 29.38
N GLY A 598 -31.66 39.28 28.54
CA GLY A 598 -31.69 39.17 27.08
C GLY A 598 -32.10 40.46 26.37
N HIS A 599 -32.18 40.38 25.05
CA HIS A 599 -32.71 41.44 24.19
C HIS A 599 -34.19 41.16 23.88
N TRP A 600 -35.07 42.05 24.30
CA TRP A 600 -36.53 41.88 24.20
C TRP A 600 -37.18 43.01 23.42
N THR A 601 -38.13 42.67 22.56
CA THR A 601 -39.01 43.61 21.86
C THR A 601 -40.43 43.46 22.43
N CYS A 602 -40.91 44.50 23.09
CA CYS A 602 -42.17 44.50 23.84
C CYS A 602 -43.20 45.46 23.26
N TYR A 603 -44.47 45.08 23.29
CA TYR A 603 -45.61 45.92 22.94
C TYR A 603 -46.80 45.61 23.85
N GLY A 604 -47.84 46.44 23.81
CA GLY A 604 -48.99 46.24 24.67
C GLY A 604 -50.18 47.10 24.31
N MET A 605 -51.26 46.91 25.06
CA MET A 605 -52.50 47.65 24.90
C MET A 605 -53.14 47.85 26.27
N VAL A 606 -53.63 49.06 26.53
CA VAL A 606 -54.44 49.37 27.72
C VAL A 606 -55.80 49.83 27.28
N ALA A 607 -56.85 49.32 27.93
CA ALA A 607 -58.21 49.81 27.78
C ALA A 607 -58.77 50.26 29.13
N THR A 608 -59.54 51.35 29.14
CA THR A 608 -60.26 51.84 30.32
C THR A 608 -61.64 51.20 30.42
N ASN A 609 -62.15 51.06 31.64
CA ASN A 609 -63.50 50.60 31.95
C ASN A 609 -64.18 51.60 32.89
N PRO A 610 -64.69 52.72 32.36
CA PRO A 610 -65.35 53.76 33.16
C PRO A 610 -66.71 53.32 33.67
N GLY A 611 -67.08 53.79 34.86
CA GLY A 611 -68.45 53.74 35.33
C GLY A 611 -69.38 54.53 34.39
N GLY A 612 -70.67 54.19 34.36
CA GLY A 612 -71.60 54.76 33.37
C GLY A 612 -71.72 56.29 33.36
N THR A 613 -71.32 56.97 34.45
CA THR A 613 -71.32 58.44 34.57
C THR A 613 -69.93 59.06 34.57
N THR A 614 -68.87 58.27 34.39
CA THR A 614 -67.49 58.73 34.45
C THR A 614 -67.09 59.41 33.14
N THR A 615 -66.64 60.65 33.22
CA THR A 615 -66.05 61.38 32.09
C THR A 615 -64.53 61.35 32.20
N ILE A 616 -63.84 61.04 31.10
CA ILE A 616 -62.38 60.94 31.08
C ILE A 616 -61.81 62.16 30.37
N SER A 617 -60.85 62.86 30.99
CA SER A 617 -60.17 64.03 30.43
C SER A 617 -58.76 63.72 29.92
N VAL A 618 -58.11 62.71 30.51
CA VAL A 618 -56.80 62.19 30.08
C VAL A 618 -56.78 60.67 30.27
N VAL A 619 -56.29 59.94 29.28
CA VAL A 619 -55.79 58.56 29.45
C VAL A 619 -54.37 58.54 28.94
N LYS A 620 -53.46 58.03 29.77
CA LYS A 620 -52.07 57.82 29.43
C LYS A 620 -51.71 56.40 29.82
N ALA A 621 -51.00 55.70 28.95
CA ALA A 621 -50.52 54.36 29.23
C ALA A 621 -49.11 54.19 28.69
N GLY A 622 -48.35 53.29 29.30
CA GLY A 622 -47.02 52.94 28.81
C GLY A 622 -46.47 51.67 29.46
N ILE A 623 -45.39 51.13 28.89
CA ILE A 623 -44.62 50.06 29.52
C ILE A 623 -43.45 50.71 30.29
N SER A 624 -43.28 50.33 31.53
CA SER A 624 -42.29 50.91 32.44
C SER A 624 -41.51 49.82 33.17
N THR A 625 -40.25 50.08 33.49
CA THR A 625 -39.45 49.25 34.41
C THR A 625 -39.70 49.60 35.89
N ASN A 626 -40.42 50.69 36.14
CA ASN A 626 -40.75 51.16 37.49
C ASN A 626 -42.23 50.90 37.79
N ALA A 627 -42.50 50.23 38.91
CA ALA A 627 -43.86 49.99 39.37
C ALA A 627 -44.63 51.30 39.63
N ASN A 628 -45.88 51.35 39.19
CA ASN A 628 -46.83 52.46 39.33
C ASN A 628 -46.32 53.82 38.82
N SER A 629 -45.46 53.82 37.80
CA SER A 629 -44.91 55.04 37.20
C SER A 629 -44.81 54.92 35.67
N ILE A 630 -45.22 55.97 34.96
CA ILE A 630 -45.03 56.08 33.51
C ILE A 630 -43.73 56.88 33.28
N ASN A 631 -42.70 56.24 32.73
CA ASN A 631 -41.46 56.93 32.38
C ASN A 631 -41.68 57.75 31.09
N ASP A 632 -41.59 59.08 31.19
CA ASP A 632 -41.81 60.01 30.07
C ASP A 632 -40.53 60.35 29.28
N VAL A 633 -39.41 59.69 29.57
CA VAL A 633 -38.12 59.97 28.91
C VAL A 633 -37.93 58.99 27.74
N PRO A 634 -37.81 59.46 26.48
CA PRO A 634 -37.57 58.59 25.33
C PRO A 634 -36.33 57.69 25.51
N PRO A 635 -36.32 56.47 24.95
CA PRO A 635 -37.33 55.85 24.09
C PRO A 635 -38.36 55.02 24.90
N THR A 636 -39.56 55.56 25.13
CA THR A 636 -40.61 54.87 25.90
C THR A 636 -41.85 54.57 25.04
N SER A 637 -42.52 53.47 25.35
CA SER A 637 -43.77 53.02 24.71
C SER A 637 -45.00 53.73 25.29
N VAL A 638 -45.00 55.06 25.30
CA VAL A 638 -46.09 55.85 25.88
C VAL A 638 -47.12 56.22 24.81
N ALA A 639 -48.41 56.04 25.13
CA ALA A 639 -49.53 56.57 24.37
C ALA A 639 -50.39 57.45 25.29
N GLN A 640 -50.85 58.58 24.77
CA GLN A 640 -51.70 59.52 25.50
C GLN A 640 -52.83 60.03 24.61
N ILE A 641 -54.05 60.04 25.16
CA ILE A 641 -55.17 60.80 24.62
C ILE A 641 -55.57 61.83 25.67
N GLN A 642 -55.66 63.08 25.25
CA GLN A 642 -56.13 64.19 26.07
C GLN A 642 -57.32 64.85 25.38
N GLY A 643 -58.43 64.95 26.09
CA GLY A 643 -59.70 65.44 25.56
C GLY A 643 -60.88 64.91 26.36
N SER A 644 -62.06 65.50 26.15
CA SER A 644 -63.30 65.02 26.77
C SER A 644 -63.82 63.80 26.00
N LEU A 645 -63.61 62.60 26.55
CA LEU A 645 -64.10 61.36 25.99
C LEU A 645 -65.57 61.14 26.38
N ALA A 646 -66.32 60.40 25.55
CA ALA A 646 -67.73 60.13 25.79
C ALA A 646 -67.94 59.43 27.16
N THR A 647 -68.89 59.92 27.95
CA THR A 647 -69.18 59.42 29.30
C THR A 647 -69.48 57.92 29.27
N GLY A 648 -68.83 57.17 30.17
CA GLY A 648 -69.05 55.72 30.31
C GLY A 648 -68.56 54.86 29.13
N GLN A 649 -67.83 55.43 28.16
CA GLN A 649 -67.29 54.67 27.03
C GLN A 649 -65.83 54.23 27.27
N PRO A 650 -65.54 52.91 27.20
CA PRO A 650 -64.17 52.39 27.20
C PRO A 650 -63.30 53.05 26.13
N THR A 651 -62.06 53.36 26.48
CA THR A 651 -61.06 53.90 25.55
C THR A 651 -59.86 52.98 25.51
N THR A 652 -59.43 52.60 24.31
CA THR A 652 -58.30 51.69 24.09
C THR A 652 -57.10 52.44 23.53
N LEU A 653 -55.93 52.24 24.14
CA LEU A 653 -54.64 52.81 23.76
C LEU A 653 -53.68 51.67 23.36
N PRO A 654 -53.37 51.50 22.06
CA PRO A 654 -52.24 50.69 21.66
C PRO A 654 -50.94 51.41 22.03
N LEU A 655 -49.98 50.66 22.56
CA LEU A 655 -48.66 51.17 22.91
C LEU A 655 -47.68 50.89 21.78
N ASN A 656 -46.74 51.82 21.57
CA ASN A 656 -45.65 51.62 20.63
C ASN A 656 -44.75 50.46 21.10
N THR A 657 -44.08 49.81 20.16
CA THR A 657 -43.06 48.81 20.48
C THR A 657 -41.86 49.47 21.17
N MET A 658 -41.35 48.85 22.23
CA MET A 658 -40.08 49.23 22.86
C MET A 658 -39.12 48.06 22.86
N THR A 659 -37.83 48.35 22.74
CA THR A 659 -36.76 47.36 22.84
C THR A 659 -36.04 47.55 24.17
N ILE A 660 -35.76 46.45 24.86
CA ILE A 660 -35.09 46.44 26.16
C ILE A 660 -33.93 45.45 26.11
N ASP A 661 -32.74 45.99 26.34
CA ASP A 661 -31.52 45.24 26.59
C ASP A 661 -31.29 45.14 28.10
N THR A 662 -31.31 43.93 28.64
CA THR A 662 -31.10 43.73 30.08
C THR A 662 -30.19 42.55 30.37
N THR A 663 -29.20 42.78 31.23
CA THR A 663 -28.30 41.75 31.76
C THR A 663 -28.84 41.11 33.04
N THR A 664 -29.92 41.66 33.60
CA THR A 664 -30.62 41.12 34.78
C THR A 664 -32.05 40.72 34.38
N SER A 665 -32.84 40.15 35.31
CA SER A 665 -34.23 39.80 35.04
C SER A 665 -35.17 40.94 35.49
N PRO A 666 -35.50 41.93 34.62
CA PRO A 666 -36.36 43.03 35.01
C PRO A 666 -37.82 42.58 35.04
N THR A 667 -38.65 43.31 35.78
CA THR A 667 -40.10 43.20 35.64
C THR A 667 -40.61 44.42 34.88
N LEU A 668 -41.32 44.19 33.78
CA LEU A 668 -41.99 45.24 33.03
C LEU A 668 -43.42 45.40 33.54
N HIS A 669 -43.82 46.65 33.71
CA HIS A 669 -45.12 47.03 34.20
C HIS A 669 -45.90 47.70 33.06
N LEU A 670 -47.10 47.19 32.78
CA LEU A 670 -48.07 47.89 31.95
C LEU A 670 -48.78 48.89 32.85
N VAL A 671 -48.48 50.18 32.70
CA VAL A 671 -48.96 51.22 33.61
C VAL A 671 -50.02 52.06 32.91
N ALA A 672 -51.12 52.35 33.62
CA ALA A 672 -52.18 53.24 33.17
C ALA A 672 -52.34 54.40 34.15
N LEU A 673 -52.58 55.59 33.62
CA LEU A 673 -52.98 56.79 34.33
C LEU A 673 -54.22 57.34 33.64
N SER A 674 -55.27 57.62 34.41
CA SER A 674 -56.46 58.28 33.87
C SER A 674 -56.84 59.45 34.77
N ALA A 675 -57.01 60.63 34.18
CA ALA A 675 -57.69 61.73 34.83
C ALA A 675 -59.17 61.66 34.41
N PHE A 676 -60.05 61.52 35.39
CA PHE A 676 -61.49 61.37 35.17
C PHE A 676 -62.28 62.11 36.25
N ALA A 677 -63.53 62.44 35.92
CA ALA A 677 -64.49 63.05 36.81
C ALA A 677 -65.65 62.08 37.08
N VAL A 678 -66.13 62.08 38.32
CA VAL A 678 -67.31 61.33 38.82
C VAL A 678 -67.18 59.80 38.74
N SER A 679 -67.60 59.10 39.80
CA SER A 679 -67.71 57.62 39.90
C SER A 679 -66.36 56.87 39.77
N THR A 680 -66.38 55.61 39.30
CA THR A 680 -65.25 54.67 39.27
C THR A 680 -64.60 54.57 37.90
N GLN A 681 -63.29 54.35 37.85
CA GLN A 681 -62.55 54.02 36.65
C GLN A 681 -61.68 52.79 36.92
N ALA A 682 -61.58 51.89 35.94
CA ALA A 682 -60.62 50.80 35.98
C ALA A 682 -59.87 50.67 34.64
N ALA A 683 -58.79 49.90 34.61
CA ALA A 683 -58.04 49.59 33.40
C ALA A 683 -57.72 48.10 33.29
N TYR A 684 -57.68 47.61 32.05
CA TYR A 684 -57.35 46.24 31.70
C TYR A 684 -56.53 46.23 30.41
N GLY A 685 -55.93 45.10 30.02
CA GLY A 685 -55.02 45.10 28.88
C GLY A 685 -54.02 43.96 28.88
N PHE A 686 -53.03 44.04 28.00
CA PHE A 686 -51.93 43.08 27.97
C PHE A 686 -50.60 43.75 27.64
N ILE A 687 -49.52 43.11 28.07
CA ILE A 687 -48.16 43.35 27.63
C ILE A 687 -47.58 42.03 27.11
N GLU A 688 -46.91 42.09 25.96
CA GLU A 688 -46.22 40.97 25.35
C GLU A 688 -44.81 41.37 24.98
N CYS A 689 -43.86 40.47 25.20
CA CYS A 689 -42.46 40.63 24.83
C CYS A 689 -41.98 39.41 24.06
N GLN A 690 -41.24 39.66 22.97
CA GLN A 690 -40.57 38.64 22.18
C GLN A 690 -39.05 38.80 22.31
N ARG A 691 -38.33 37.72 22.62
CA ARG A 691 -36.87 37.70 22.65
C ARG A 691 -36.33 37.78 21.22
N THR A 692 -35.52 38.79 20.93
CA THR A 692 -35.01 39.06 19.57
C THR A 692 -33.54 38.70 19.38
N GLU A 693 -32.74 38.64 20.44
CA GLU A 693 -31.34 38.17 20.42
C GLU A 693 -30.95 37.36 21.66
#